data_AF-A0A2I0AMS6-F1
#
_entry.id   AF-A0A2I0AMS6-F1
#
_cell.length_a   1.000
_cell.length_b   1.000
_cell.length_c   1.000
_cell.angle_alpha   90.00
_cell.angle_beta   90.00
_cell.angle_gamma   90.00
#
_symmetry.space_group_name_H-M   'P 1'
#
loop_
_entity.id
_entity.type
_entity.pdbx_description
1 polymer ?
#
loop_
_entity_poly.entity_id
_entity_poly.type
_entity_poly.pdbx_seq_one_letter_code
_entity_poly.pdbx_strand_id
1 'polypeptide(L)'
;MMFDESSVSRFPHHRAFISSSVSAPSFPTFSGASSGDHPSPLRPSPSSSSSPSSATSRVLSTPTFAYNVRVALALVPAAAFLLDLGGAPVAIVLTIGLMISYILDSLRLKSAAFFAIWLSLVAAQLAFFASASSSLAASSSSSYSLPLTALALFLCAETNFLIGVWASLQFRWIQIENPSIVVALERLLFACIPVAIPALFTWAVVSALGMANAAYYFMAFACAFYWVYSLPRTSSFHSKHEPSDSQILGPLESCFHTLYLFFAPVLFRTASHHSITFSSFSSICDLLLLFFIPFLFHLYASTRGALWWVTKDAHQVQKIRIVNGAVAVVVVVICLEVRVVFQSFARYLHVPPPLNYLLVTVTMLGGASAVGAYALGLVGDAFSSAAFTALAVFVSGAGALVVGFPLLFIPLPLISGFYLARFFIKKSLTSYFAYVTLASLMVLWFVMHNYWDLNIWLAGMDLKSFCKFVVASAALAMAVPGLALFPPKLGFLTELGLISHALILCYMEDRLFNYASIYYFGFEDEVVYPSYMVLTTTFLGLALVRKLAADHRIGPKAIWILTCLYTSKLSMLFISSRSVVWVSAVLLLAVSPPLLLYRERSKGFSKMKLWQGYAHACIVATSAWFCREAIFEALQWWSGKPPSDGLLLGSYILLTGIACMPIVALHFSHAQPAKRFLLLVVAMGLLFMLMQPPIPLSWAFRSDLINAARQSSDDTSIYGFVVSRSTWPSWLLIATILSTLAAITDIIPIKFIVELRAFYAVGVGMTLGMYICTEYFFQATILYPLIVGTIVCASIFVVFTHLPSASSTRILPLVFALIVALLPVTYLLERQLRAEGTGEDEADKFTTLLAIEGARKSLLGLFAMIFMLISLEVKFELGAIIREKAIDRSTPNQISQNSGFPPKARLMQQRRAAASPSFTIKRLAAEASWMPAVGNASTILCFIICLILNMSLTGGSNRAIFFLAPILLLLNQDSDILVGFGDRQRYFPVTLAISVYLVLNALYRIWEEVWHGNTGWGLEIGGPGWFFAVKNAALLVLTLPNHILFNRFMWDYVKQTDSMLLLTMPLNLPSIIITDIFTVRVLGLLGIIYSLTQYMISRRIRIAGMKYI
;
A
#
# COMPACT_ATOMS: atom_id res chain seq x y z
N MET A 1 15.08 42.72 -48.53
CA MET A 1 13.63 42.87 -48.74
C MET A 1 12.96 42.34 -47.47
N MET A 2 12.38 43.13 -46.56
CA MET A 2 11.23 44.06 -46.71
C MET A 2 9.97 43.32 -47.24
N PHE A 3 8.79 43.33 -46.60
CA PHE A 3 8.28 44.09 -45.44
C PHE A 3 7.28 43.25 -44.58
N ASP A 4 6.87 43.84 -43.45
CA ASP A 4 5.74 43.52 -42.54
C ASP A 4 4.38 43.16 -43.24
N GLU A 5 3.29 42.72 -42.59
CA GLU A 5 2.80 42.78 -41.20
C GLU A 5 1.93 41.49 -40.92
N SER A 6 1.12 41.25 -39.87
CA SER A 6 0.62 42.05 -38.73
C SER A 6 0.35 41.20 -37.45
N SER A 7 -0.03 41.90 -36.38
CA SER A 7 -0.28 41.45 -35.00
C SER A 7 -1.74 41.07 -34.65
N VAL A 8 -1.93 40.06 -33.77
CA VAL A 8 -3.09 40.00 -32.84
C VAL A 8 -2.60 39.69 -31.43
N SER A 9 -2.62 40.70 -30.57
CA SER A 9 -2.30 40.60 -29.14
C SER A 9 -3.46 39.98 -28.35
N ARG A 10 -3.16 39.06 -27.43
CA ARG A 10 -4.13 38.59 -26.42
C ARG A 10 -3.75 39.18 -25.06
N PHE A 11 -4.63 40.05 -24.54
CA PHE A 11 -4.49 40.65 -23.22
C PHE A 11 -4.52 39.61 -22.10
N PRO A 12 -3.64 39.70 -21.08
CA PRO A 12 -3.77 38.93 -19.85
C PRO A 12 -4.78 39.60 -18.90
N HIS A 13 -5.78 38.86 -18.43
CA HIS A 13 -6.69 39.34 -17.40
C HIS A 13 -5.98 39.45 -16.04
N HIS A 14 -5.62 40.67 -15.64
CA HIS A 14 -5.34 40.98 -14.24
C HIS A 14 -6.66 41.16 -13.47
N ARG A 15 -6.84 40.39 -12.39
CA ARG A 15 -7.79 40.71 -11.32
C ARG A 15 -7.03 41.33 -10.17
N ALA A 16 -7.29 42.61 -9.90
CA ALA A 16 -7.01 43.25 -8.62
C ALA A 16 -8.35 43.64 -7.99
N PHE A 17 -8.50 43.43 -6.69
CA PHE A 17 -9.56 44.03 -5.89
C PHE A 17 -9.10 45.42 -5.42
N ILE A 18 -9.97 46.43 -5.47
CA ILE A 18 -10.34 47.35 -4.38
C ILE A 18 -11.23 48.48 -4.95
N SER A 19 -12.04 49.08 -4.08
CA SER A 19 -13.24 49.88 -4.34
C SER A 19 -13.09 51.40 -4.14
N SER A 20 -13.95 52.17 -4.83
CA SER A 20 -14.46 53.50 -4.45
C SER A 20 -15.77 53.76 -5.25
N SER A 21 -16.77 54.54 -4.85
CA SER A 21 -17.18 55.10 -3.54
C SER A 21 -18.58 55.77 -3.60
N VAL A 22 -19.45 55.49 -2.62
CA VAL A 22 -20.49 56.40 -2.01
C VAL A 22 -21.76 56.84 -2.79
N SER A 23 -22.88 56.97 -2.04
CA SER A 23 -24.22 57.55 -2.34
C SER A 23 -25.22 56.69 -3.16
N ALA A 24 -26.54 56.61 -2.90
CA ALA A 24 -27.43 57.11 -1.84
C ALA A 24 -28.63 56.11 -1.65
N PRO A 25 -29.55 56.24 -0.66
CA PRO A 25 -30.49 55.15 -0.30
C PRO A 25 -31.86 55.20 -1.01
N SER A 26 -32.52 54.04 -1.13
CA SER A 26 -33.95 53.93 -1.44
C SER A 26 -34.63 52.76 -0.71
N PHE A 27 -35.89 52.96 -0.30
CA PHE A 27 -36.69 52.04 0.52
C PHE A 27 -37.39 50.94 -0.30
N PRO A 28 -37.85 49.84 0.34
CA PRO A 28 -38.54 48.74 -0.35
C PRO A 28 -40.04 49.01 -0.52
N THR A 29 -40.62 48.55 -1.64
CA THR A 29 -42.07 48.54 -1.87
C THR A 29 -42.54 47.15 -2.30
N PHE A 30 -43.68 46.71 -1.75
CA PHE A 30 -44.29 45.39 -1.93
C PHE A 30 -45.36 45.36 -3.04
N SER A 31 -45.82 44.15 -3.40
CA SER A 31 -46.96 43.83 -4.30
C SER A 31 -46.76 44.15 -5.79
N GLY A 32 -47.47 43.52 -6.75
CA GLY A 32 -48.52 42.49 -6.69
C GLY A 32 -48.85 41.99 -8.12
N ALA A 33 -49.62 40.91 -8.26
CA ALA A 33 -49.83 40.21 -9.55
C ALA A 33 -50.99 40.76 -10.40
N SER A 34 -50.92 40.61 -11.74
CA SER A 34 -52.09 40.35 -12.61
C SER A 34 -51.67 39.94 -14.05
N SER A 35 -52.59 39.33 -14.79
CA SER A 35 -52.39 38.56 -16.03
C SER A 35 -53.10 39.10 -17.28
N GLY A 36 -52.68 38.61 -18.47
CA GLY A 36 -53.42 38.66 -19.75
C GLY A 36 -53.05 39.84 -20.68
N ASP A 37 -53.30 39.81 -22.00
CA ASP A 37 -53.47 38.72 -22.98
C ASP A 37 -53.41 39.34 -24.41
N HIS A 38 -53.46 38.53 -25.48
CA HIS A 38 -53.93 38.90 -26.85
C HIS A 38 -52.98 39.68 -27.83
N PRO A 39 -53.16 39.55 -29.19
CA PRO A 39 -52.08 38.93 -29.99
C PRO A 39 -51.72 39.51 -31.39
N SER A 40 -50.52 39.12 -31.88
CA SER A 40 -50.12 38.92 -33.31
C SER A 40 -50.05 40.15 -34.26
N PRO A 41 -49.50 40.07 -35.51
CA PRO A 41 -48.60 39.07 -36.11
C PRO A 41 -47.36 39.62 -36.90
N LEU A 42 -46.39 38.72 -37.15
CA LEU A 42 -45.52 38.59 -38.35
C LEU A 42 -44.66 39.76 -38.89
N ARG A 43 -43.32 39.55 -38.83
CA ARG A 43 -42.47 39.47 -40.05
C ARG A 43 -41.25 38.56 -39.80
N PRO A 44 -40.64 37.95 -40.85
CA PRO A 44 -39.84 36.73 -40.70
C PRO A 44 -38.32 36.97 -40.61
N SER A 45 -37.61 36.03 -39.98
CA SER A 45 -36.16 35.88 -40.07
C SER A 45 -35.77 34.38 -39.97
N PRO A 46 -34.61 33.96 -40.53
CA PRO A 46 -34.53 32.63 -41.15
C PRO A 46 -33.79 31.56 -40.32
N SER A 47 -34.15 30.31 -40.63
CA SER A 47 -33.38 29.07 -40.51
C SER A 47 -32.10 29.05 -39.64
N SER A 48 -32.25 28.49 -38.44
CA SER A 48 -31.38 27.42 -37.92
C SER A 48 -29.86 27.53 -38.14
N SER A 49 -29.17 28.29 -37.29
CA SER A 49 -27.79 27.96 -36.91
C SER A 49 -27.81 27.18 -35.59
N SER A 50 -27.76 25.85 -35.69
CA SER A 50 -27.67 24.96 -34.53
C SER A 50 -26.31 25.12 -33.84
N SER A 51 -26.22 26.05 -32.89
CA SER A 51 -25.14 26.03 -31.92
C SER A 51 -25.21 24.71 -31.15
N PRO A 52 -24.14 23.88 -31.16
CA PRO A 52 -24.17 22.62 -30.44
C PRO A 52 -24.04 22.92 -28.96
N SER A 53 -25.19 23.11 -28.30
CA SER A 53 -25.27 22.96 -26.85
C SER A 53 -24.73 21.58 -26.53
N SER A 54 -23.59 21.52 -25.84
CA SER A 54 -23.00 20.29 -25.32
C SER A 54 -23.81 19.77 -24.13
N ALA A 55 -25.06 19.45 -24.41
CA ALA A 55 -25.86 18.48 -23.68
C ALA A 55 -25.30 17.07 -23.94
N THR A 56 -24.00 16.89 -23.67
CA THR A 56 -23.49 15.56 -23.36
C THR A 56 -24.33 15.04 -22.21
N SER A 57 -24.93 13.88 -22.44
CA SER A 57 -25.76 13.15 -21.49
C SER A 57 -25.13 13.16 -20.10
N ARG A 58 -25.64 14.02 -19.21
CA ARG A 58 -25.40 13.93 -17.78
C ARG A 58 -26.20 12.74 -17.23
N VAL A 59 -25.73 11.55 -17.61
CA VAL A 59 -26.07 10.28 -16.96
C VAL A 59 -25.94 10.51 -15.47
N LEU A 60 -26.94 10.05 -14.71
CA LEU A 60 -27.12 10.28 -13.29
C LEU A 60 -25.84 9.92 -12.49
N SER A 61 -24.96 10.90 -12.27
CA SER A 61 -23.73 10.70 -11.51
C SER A 61 -24.11 10.61 -10.03
N THR A 62 -24.31 9.40 -9.53
CA THR A 62 -24.55 9.14 -8.11
C THR A 62 -23.46 9.80 -7.26
N PRO A 63 -23.81 10.51 -6.18
CA PRO A 63 -22.84 11.24 -5.37
C PRO A 63 -21.80 10.27 -4.80
N THR A 64 -20.53 10.56 -5.09
CA THR A 64 -19.38 9.84 -4.51
C THR A 64 -18.78 10.67 -3.38
N PHE A 65 -18.29 10.01 -2.34
CA PHE A 65 -17.72 10.70 -1.17
C PHE A 65 -16.47 11.51 -1.55
N ALA A 66 -16.64 12.83 -1.74
CA ALA A 66 -15.60 13.70 -2.29
C ALA A 66 -14.37 13.85 -1.37
N TYR A 67 -14.54 13.61 -0.07
CA TYR A 67 -13.52 13.82 0.95
C TYR A 67 -12.79 12.53 1.38
N ASN A 68 -13.02 11.40 0.70
CA ASN A 68 -12.50 10.08 1.08
C ASN A 68 -10.99 10.07 1.34
N VAL A 69 -10.21 10.71 0.46
CA VAL A 69 -8.74 10.78 0.57
C VAL A 69 -8.29 11.54 1.84
N ARG A 70 -9.05 12.54 2.29
CA ARG A 70 -8.72 13.31 3.51
C ARG A 70 -8.91 12.46 4.75
N VAL A 71 -10.08 11.82 4.85
CA VAL A 71 -10.42 10.93 5.96
C VAL A 71 -9.45 9.75 6.01
N ALA A 72 -9.09 9.17 4.86
CA ALA A 72 -8.08 8.12 4.79
C ALA A 72 -6.70 8.58 5.31
N LEU A 73 -6.25 9.79 4.96
CA LEU A 73 -4.99 10.36 5.48
C LEU A 73 -4.98 10.57 7.01
N ALA A 74 -6.14 10.65 7.65
CA ALA A 74 -6.28 10.72 9.11
C ALA A 74 -6.41 9.33 9.75
N LEU A 75 -7.35 8.51 9.25
CA LEU A 75 -7.74 7.26 9.89
C LEU A 75 -6.80 6.10 9.57
N VAL A 76 -6.12 6.06 8.41
CA VAL A 76 -5.21 4.95 8.07
C VAL A 76 -3.96 4.93 8.97
N PRO A 77 -3.26 6.06 9.22
CA PRO A 77 -2.15 6.05 10.19
C PRO A 77 -2.62 5.76 11.62
N ALA A 78 -3.81 6.26 12.02
CA ALA A 78 -4.39 5.93 13.31
C ALA A 78 -4.70 4.43 13.45
N ALA A 79 -5.27 3.79 12.41
CA ALA A 79 -5.52 2.36 12.38
C ALA A 79 -4.22 1.53 12.44
N ALA A 80 -3.15 1.99 11.78
CA ALA A 80 -1.84 1.35 11.85
C ALA A 80 -1.25 1.42 13.27
N PHE A 81 -1.34 2.57 13.94
CA PHE A 81 -0.91 2.72 15.33
C PHE A 81 -1.76 1.87 16.31
N LEU A 82 -3.08 1.78 16.08
CA LEU A 82 -3.94 0.88 16.85
C LEU A 82 -3.58 -0.59 16.63
N LEU A 83 -3.25 -1.01 15.41
CA LEU A 83 -2.80 -2.38 15.12
C LEU A 83 -1.51 -2.73 15.86
N ASP A 84 -0.55 -1.80 15.91
CA ASP A 84 0.70 -1.94 16.66
C ASP A 84 0.44 -2.07 18.17
N LEU A 85 -0.36 -1.15 18.73
CA LEU A 85 -0.75 -1.14 20.14
C LEU A 85 -1.59 -2.36 20.56
N GLY A 86 -2.39 -2.91 19.64
CA GLY A 86 -3.22 -4.10 19.86
C GLY A 86 -2.48 -5.42 19.64
N GLY A 87 -1.33 -5.39 18.97
CA GLY A 87 -0.48 -6.53 18.68
C GLY A 87 -1.17 -7.69 17.93
N ALA A 88 -0.62 -8.89 18.12
CA ALA A 88 -1.09 -10.11 17.47
C ALA A 88 -2.59 -10.41 17.62
N PRO A 89 -3.26 -10.31 18.79
CA PRO A 89 -4.67 -10.68 18.90
C PRO A 89 -5.59 -9.78 18.07
N VAL A 90 -5.34 -8.46 18.08
CA VAL A 90 -6.11 -7.50 17.28
C VAL A 90 -5.86 -7.70 15.78
N ALA A 91 -4.60 -7.93 15.38
CA ALA A 91 -4.25 -8.22 14.00
C ALA A 91 -4.90 -9.50 13.46
N ILE A 92 -4.94 -10.58 14.25
CA ILE A 92 -5.59 -11.85 13.88
C ILE A 92 -7.10 -11.68 13.72
N VAL A 93 -7.76 -11.00 14.67
CA VAL A 93 -9.22 -10.76 14.61
C VAL A 93 -9.59 -9.92 13.38
N LEU A 94 -8.84 -8.86 13.08
CA LEU A 94 -9.10 -8.00 11.92
C LEU A 94 -8.79 -8.68 10.59
N THR A 95 -7.70 -9.45 10.48
CA THR A 95 -7.37 -10.18 9.24
C THR A 95 -8.42 -11.25 8.92
N ILE A 96 -8.84 -12.05 9.90
CA ILE A 96 -9.93 -13.02 9.74
C ILE A 96 -11.25 -12.30 9.39
N GLY A 97 -11.57 -11.21 10.08
CA GLY A 97 -12.77 -10.40 9.81
C GLY A 97 -12.80 -9.82 8.38
N LEU A 98 -11.67 -9.33 7.89
CA LEU A 98 -11.52 -8.84 6.52
C LEU A 98 -11.62 -9.97 5.49
N MET A 99 -11.04 -11.15 5.74
CA MET A 99 -11.20 -12.32 4.86
C MET A 99 -12.67 -12.75 4.76
N ILE A 100 -13.40 -12.83 5.89
CA ILE A 100 -14.83 -13.14 5.90
C ILE A 100 -15.62 -12.07 5.14
N SER A 101 -15.34 -10.79 5.38
CA SER A 101 -16.01 -9.67 4.71
C SER A 101 -15.78 -9.68 3.19
N TYR A 102 -14.56 -9.96 2.75
CA TYR A 102 -14.21 -10.10 1.33
C TYR A 102 -14.92 -11.29 0.66
N ILE A 103 -14.97 -12.45 1.34
CA ILE A 103 -15.72 -13.61 0.85
C ILE A 103 -17.21 -13.25 0.70
N LEU A 104 -17.82 -12.60 1.70
CA LEU A 104 -19.23 -12.19 1.65
C LEU A 104 -19.53 -11.18 0.53
N ASP A 105 -18.65 -10.18 0.30
CA ASP A 105 -18.83 -9.24 -0.82
C ASP A 105 -18.60 -9.91 -2.19
N SER A 106 -17.66 -10.85 -2.30
CA SER A 106 -17.46 -11.66 -3.52
C SER A 106 -18.71 -12.51 -3.86
N LEU A 107 -19.42 -12.99 -2.83
CA LEU A 107 -20.72 -13.67 -2.94
C LEU A 107 -21.90 -12.70 -3.18
N ARG A 108 -21.62 -11.39 -3.32
CA ARG A 108 -22.58 -10.28 -3.49
C ARG A 108 -23.51 -10.05 -2.30
N LEU A 109 -23.17 -10.55 -1.11
CA LEU A 109 -23.94 -10.39 0.13
C LEU A 109 -23.55 -9.11 0.87
N LYS A 110 -23.80 -7.95 0.26
CA LYS A 110 -23.33 -6.64 0.72
C LYS A 110 -23.72 -6.28 2.15
N SER A 111 -24.94 -6.62 2.58
CA SER A 111 -25.40 -6.41 3.96
C SER A 111 -24.66 -7.31 4.96
N ALA A 112 -24.40 -8.57 4.60
CA ALA A 112 -23.62 -9.48 5.43
C ALA A 112 -22.15 -9.01 5.54
N ALA A 113 -21.55 -8.53 4.45
CA ALA A 113 -20.21 -7.95 4.46
C ALA A 113 -20.14 -6.69 5.35
N PHE A 114 -21.16 -5.81 5.31
CA PHE A 114 -21.27 -4.66 6.21
C PHE A 114 -21.31 -5.07 7.69
N PHE A 115 -22.15 -6.03 8.06
CA PHE A 115 -22.22 -6.53 9.44
C PHE A 115 -20.94 -7.26 9.87
N ALA A 116 -20.28 -7.98 8.96
CA ALA A 116 -19.00 -8.64 9.24
C ALA A 116 -17.88 -7.64 9.58
N ILE A 117 -17.83 -6.49 8.89
CA ILE A 117 -16.89 -5.41 9.22
C ILE A 117 -17.18 -4.87 10.63
N TRP A 118 -18.43 -4.47 10.93
CA TRP A 118 -18.76 -3.95 12.27
C TRP A 118 -18.53 -4.97 13.38
N LEU A 119 -18.85 -6.25 13.16
CA LEU A 119 -18.58 -7.32 14.12
C LEU A 119 -17.08 -7.52 14.35
N SER A 120 -16.25 -7.41 13.31
CA SER A 120 -14.79 -7.50 13.44
C SER A 120 -14.18 -6.32 14.20
N LEU A 121 -14.69 -5.10 14.02
CA LEU A 121 -14.26 -3.92 14.78
C LEU A 121 -14.66 -4.03 16.27
N VAL A 122 -15.86 -4.54 16.57
CA VAL A 122 -16.30 -4.83 17.95
C VAL A 122 -15.45 -5.95 18.59
N ALA A 123 -15.19 -7.04 17.86
CA ALA A 123 -14.34 -8.13 18.33
C ALA A 123 -12.89 -7.66 18.56
N ALA A 124 -12.36 -6.77 17.71
CA ALA A 124 -11.06 -6.13 17.92
C ALA A 124 -11.06 -5.27 19.19
N GLN A 125 -12.12 -4.52 19.46
CA GLN A 125 -12.25 -3.74 20.69
C GLN A 125 -12.30 -4.63 21.95
N LEU A 126 -12.99 -5.78 21.88
CA LEU A 126 -12.97 -6.78 22.96
C LEU A 126 -11.58 -7.39 23.16
N ALA A 127 -10.81 -7.59 22.09
CA ALA A 127 -9.41 -8.02 22.19
C ALA A 127 -8.52 -6.95 22.88
N PHE A 128 -8.69 -5.66 22.56
CA PHE A 128 -8.01 -4.58 23.32
C PHE A 128 -8.36 -4.61 24.81
N PHE A 129 -9.64 -4.76 25.16
CA PHE A 129 -10.05 -4.86 26.56
C PHE A 129 -9.44 -6.08 27.26
N ALA A 130 -9.41 -7.24 26.59
CA ALA A 130 -8.78 -8.45 27.13
C ALA A 130 -7.27 -8.26 27.37
N SER A 131 -6.53 -7.75 26.38
CA SER A 131 -5.10 -7.46 26.49
C SER A 131 -4.78 -6.42 27.57
N ALA A 132 -5.60 -5.36 27.69
CA ALA A 132 -5.44 -4.37 28.75
C ALA A 132 -5.77 -4.94 30.14
N SER A 133 -6.74 -5.85 30.25
CA SER A 133 -7.08 -6.49 31.53
C SER A 133 -5.98 -7.44 32.04
N SER A 134 -5.30 -8.17 31.14
CA SER A 134 -4.21 -9.07 31.51
C SER A 134 -2.95 -8.31 31.93
N SER A 135 -2.62 -7.19 31.26
CA SER A 135 -1.52 -6.33 31.70
C SER A 135 -1.83 -5.65 33.04
N LEU A 136 -3.07 -5.18 33.27
CA LEU A 136 -3.47 -4.61 34.57
C LEU A 136 -3.39 -5.63 35.72
N ALA A 137 -3.80 -6.89 35.46
CA ALA A 137 -3.72 -7.96 36.45
C ALA A 137 -2.28 -8.37 36.78
N ALA A 138 -1.41 -8.43 35.77
CA ALA A 138 0.02 -8.70 35.94
C ALA A 138 0.79 -7.54 36.62
N SER A 139 0.30 -6.31 36.48
CA SER A 139 0.97 -5.08 36.97
C SER A 139 0.45 -4.59 38.33
N SER A 140 -0.25 -5.45 39.08
CA SER A 140 -0.86 -5.15 40.39
C SER A 140 0.14 -4.80 41.51
N SER A 141 1.44 -4.79 41.21
CA SER A 141 2.55 -4.30 42.04
C SER A 141 3.02 -2.87 41.68
N SER A 142 2.42 -2.20 40.68
CA SER A 142 2.91 -0.92 40.15
C SER A 142 1.80 0.12 39.94
N SER A 143 2.13 1.39 40.13
CA SER A 143 1.22 2.53 40.31
C SER A 143 0.51 3.04 39.04
N TYR A 144 -0.01 2.14 38.19
CA TYR A 144 -0.81 2.54 37.03
C TYR A 144 -2.21 2.97 37.44
N SER A 145 -2.57 4.21 37.15
CA SER A 145 -3.89 4.76 37.48
C SER A 145 -4.97 4.19 36.55
N LEU A 146 -5.84 3.34 37.10
CA LEU A 146 -7.03 2.80 36.44
C LEU A 146 -7.85 3.82 35.60
N PRO A 147 -8.10 5.08 36.03
CA PRO A 147 -8.78 6.07 35.19
C PRO A 147 -8.03 6.41 33.89
N LEU A 148 -6.69 6.42 33.89
CA LEU A 148 -5.90 6.70 32.68
C LEU A 148 -6.04 5.56 31.65
N THR A 149 -5.99 4.31 32.11
CA THR A 149 -6.23 3.13 31.25
C THR A 149 -7.65 3.14 30.67
N ALA A 150 -8.65 3.51 31.46
CA ALA A 150 -10.03 3.64 30.99
C ALA A 150 -10.18 4.74 29.91
N LEU A 151 -9.56 5.90 30.10
CA LEU A 151 -9.55 7.00 29.11
C LEU A 151 -8.82 6.62 27.82
N ALA A 152 -7.68 5.93 27.91
CA ALA A 152 -6.95 5.44 26.74
C ALA A 152 -7.78 4.43 25.93
N LEU A 153 -8.42 3.47 26.61
CA LEU A 153 -9.32 2.50 25.98
C LEU A 153 -10.55 3.17 25.35
N PHE A 154 -11.07 4.25 25.94
CA PHE A 154 -12.16 5.03 25.36
C PHE A 154 -11.72 5.76 24.07
N LEU A 155 -10.53 6.34 24.04
CA LEU A 155 -9.97 6.95 22.81
C LEU A 155 -9.75 5.90 21.71
N CYS A 156 -9.27 4.71 22.05
CA CYS A 156 -9.19 3.58 21.12
C CYS A 156 -10.58 3.16 20.61
N ALA A 157 -11.60 3.10 21.48
CA ALA A 157 -12.96 2.76 21.09
C ALA A 157 -13.60 3.82 20.18
N GLU A 158 -13.43 5.11 20.48
CA GLU A 158 -13.92 6.22 19.63
C GLU A 158 -13.29 6.15 18.23
N THR A 159 -11.98 5.94 18.16
CA THR A 159 -11.25 5.95 16.88
C THR A 159 -11.52 4.70 16.04
N ASN A 160 -11.68 3.54 16.67
CA ASN A 160 -12.18 2.31 16.05
C ASN A 160 -13.63 2.49 15.53
N PHE A 161 -14.49 3.18 16.28
CA PHE A 161 -15.85 3.56 15.83
C PHE A 161 -15.82 4.52 14.63
N LEU A 162 -14.94 5.53 14.60
CA LEU A 162 -14.76 6.42 13.45
C LEU A 162 -14.28 5.67 12.19
N ILE A 163 -13.44 4.65 12.33
CA ILE A 163 -13.06 3.74 11.24
C ILE A 163 -14.31 2.98 10.72
N GLY A 164 -15.17 2.48 11.62
CA GLY A 164 -16.45 1.86 11.25
C GLY A 164 -17.41 2.81 10.52
N VAL A 165 -17.51 4.07 10.95
CA VAL A 165 -18.28 5.12 10.26
C VAL A 165 -17.71 5.39 8.86
N TRP A 166 -16.39 5.51 8.72
CA TRP A 166 -15.73 5.71 7.42
C TRP A 166 -15.90 4.52 6.47
N ALA A 167 -15.84 3.28 6.99
CA ALA A 167 -16.14 2.07 6.24
C ALA A 167 -17.60 2.02 5.78
N SER A 168 -18.54 2.44 6.65
CA SER A 168 -19.97 2.51 6.34
C SER A 168 -20.26 3.42 5.14
N LEU A 169 -19.56 4.56 5.04
CA LEU A 169 -19.68 5.47 3.90
C LEU A 169 -19.21 4.89 2.56
N GLN A 170 -18.44 3.80 2.54
CA GLN A 170 -18.03 3.14 1.28
C GLN A 170 -19.16 2.29 0.67
N PHE A 171 -20.17 1.89 1.45
CA PHE A 171 -21.27 1.05 0.97
C PHE A 171 -22.30 1.87 0.17
N ARG A 172 -22.19 1.81 -1.16
CA ARG A 172 -23.10 2.48 -2.10
C ARG A 172 -24.60 2.19 -1.89
N TRP A 173 -24.93 1.05 -1.27
CA TRP A 173 -26.32 0.71 -0.91
C TRP A 173 -26.88 1.66 0.17
N ILE A 174 -26.09 1.95 1.22
CA ILE A 174 -26.47 2.89 2.30
C ILE A 174 -26.64 4.31 1.74
N GLN A 175 -25.75 4.72 0.83
CA GLN A 175 -25.82 6.02 0.13
C GLN A 175 -27.11 6.24 -0.67
N ILE A 176 -27.74 5.16 -1.15
CA ILE A 176 -28.96 5.23 -1.97
C ILE A 176 -30.22 5.16 -1.10
N GLU A 177 -30.25 4.29 -0.09
CA GLU A 177 -31.45 4.11 0.73
C GLU A 177 -31.63 5.19 1.81
N ASN A 178 -30.53 5.67 2.42
CA ASN A 178 -30.60 6.55 3.60
C ASN A 178 -29.69 7.79 3.47
N PRO A 179 -29.98 8.73 2.53
CA PRO A 179 -29.13 9.89 2.28
C PRO A 179 -28.96 10.82 3.50
N SER A 180 -29.99 10.96 4.35
CA SER A 180 -29.91 11.75 5.58
C SER A 180 -28.91 11.19 6.59
N ILE A 181 -28.87 9.86 6.76
CA ILE A 181 -27.88 9.18 7.61
C ILE A 181 -26.48 9.41 7.04
N VAL A 182 -26.31 9.36 5.72
CA VAL A 182 -25.01 9.55 5.05
C VAL A 182 -24.46 10.96 5.28
N VAL A 183 -25.30 12.00 5.22
CA VAL A 183 -24.93 13.38 5.59
C VAL A 183 -24.58 13.48 7.07
N ALA A 184 -25.33 12.83 7.97
CA ALA A 184 -25.03 12.81 9.39
C ALA A 184 -23.69 12.12 9.71
N LEU A 185 -23.36 11.01 9.04
CA LEU A 185 -22.08 10.32 9.16
C LEU A 185 -20.91 11.15 8.59
N GLU A 186 -21.12 11.89 7.48
CA GLU A 186 -20.13 12.86 6.98
C GLU A 186 -19.85 13.96 8.01
N ARG A 187 -20.91 14.57 8.58
CA ARG A 187 -20.80 15.59 9.64
C ARG A 187 -20.10 15.04 10.89
N LEU A 188 -20.44 13.82 11.32
CA LEU A 188 -19.83 13.16 12.48
C LEU A 188 -18.31 12.96 12.30
N LEU A 189 -17.87 12.46 11.14
CA LEU A 189 -16.44 12.34 10.84
C LEU A 189 -15.73 13.70 10.89
N PHE A 190 -16.29 14.72 10.26
CA PHE A 190 -15.69 16.05 10.26
C PHE A 190 -15.71 16.72 11.64
N ALA A 191 -16.65 16.38 12.51
CA ALA A 191 -16.73 16.87 13.89
C ALA A 191 -15.72 16.20 14.83
N CYS A 192 -15.58 14.87 14.77
CA CYS A 192 -14.77 14.10 15.74
C CYS A 192 -13.29 13.95 15.35
N ILE A 193 -12.97 13.80 14.06
CA ILE A 193 -11.58 13.59 13.59
C ILE A 193 -10.60 14.68 14.09
N PRO A 194 -10.95 15.99 14.09
CA PRO A 194 -10.05 17.05 14.57
C PRO A 194 -9.77 17.04 16.07
N VAL A 195 -10.48 16.21 16.83
CA VAL A 195 -10.30 16.04 18.29
C VAL A 195 -9.56 14.73 18.57
N ALA A 196 -10.10 13.60 18.11
CA ALA A 196 -9.55 12.28 18.47
C ALA A 196 -8.18 11.98 17.82
N ILE A 197 -7.99 12.35 16.54
CA ILE A 197 -6.81 11.94 15.79
C ILE A 197 -5.54 12.71 16.18
N PRO A 198 -5.56 14.03 16.44
CA PRO A 198 -4.40 14.73 17.01
C PRO A 198 -3.90 14.10 18.32
N ALA A 199 -4.81 13.65 19.20
CA ALA A 199 -4.43 12.99 20.45
C ALA A 199 -3.75 11.62 20.23
N LEU A 200 -4.27 10.79 19.31
CA LEU A 200 -3.58 9.54 18.92
C LEU A 200 -2.22 9.81 18.27
N PHE A 201 -2.12 10.80 17.38
CA PHE A 201 -0.87 11.12 16.70
C PHE A 201 0.18 11.65 17.70
N THR A 202 -0.23 12.41 18.71
CA THR A 202 0.69 12.76 19.80
C THR A 202 1.15 11.57 20.61
N TRP A 203 0.25 10.62 20.89
CA TRP A 203 0.63 9.41 21.64
C TRP A 203 1.70 8.62 20.87
N ALA A 204 1.48 8.38 19.58
CA ALA A 204 2.43 7.71 18.69
C ALA A 204 3.79 8.42 18.58
N VAL A 205 3.80 9.76 18.53
CA VAL A 205 5.05 10.54 18.51
C VAL A 205 5.75 10.53 19.86
N VAL A 206 5.00 10.62 20.97
CA VAL A 206 5.54 10.58 22.34
C VAL A 206 6.18 9.22 22.66
N SER A 207 5.61 8.11 22.18
CA SER A 207 6.24 6.79 22.32
C SER A 207 7.60 6.65 21.62
N ALA A 208 7.91 7.53 20.65
CA ALA A 208 9.18 7.54 19.93
C ALA A 208 10.15 8.66 20.37
N LEU A 209 9.65 9.84 20.73
CA LEU A 209 10.45 11.05 21.04
C LEU A 209 10.39 11.49 22.52
N GLY A 210 9.61 10.81 23.35
CA GLY A 210 9.43 11.15 24.76
C GLY A 210 8.49 12.35 25.03
N MET A 211 8.29 12.64 26.31
CA MET A 211 7.28 13.60 26.78
C MET A 211 7.70 15.07 26.74
N ALA A 212 9.01 15.38 26.71
CA ALA A 212 9.52 16.73 27.01
C ALA A 212 8.93 17.86 26.16
N ASN A 213 8.68 17.61 24.88
CA ASN A 213 8.13 18.56 23.90
C ASN A 213 6.71 18.20 23.43
N ALA A 214 6.04 17.26 24.09
CA ALA A 214 4.78 16.66 23.64
C ALA A 214 3.66 17.68 23.35
N ALA A 215 3.56 18.75 24.14
CA ALA A 215 2.57 19.81 23.93
C ALA A 215 2.75 20.58 22.61
N TYR A 216 3.98 20.74 22.13
CA TYR A 216 4.26 21.38 20.85
C TYR A 216 3.92 20.47 19.66
N TYR A 217 4.13 19.15 19.79
CA TYR A 217 3.63 18.18 18.81
C TYR A 217 2.10 18.20 18.76
N PHE A 218 1.43 18.29 19.92
CA PHE A 218 -0.03 18.38 19.99
C PHE A 218 -0.58 19.63 19.32
N MET A 219 0.02 20.78 19.61
CA MET A 219 -0.28 22.06 18.96
C MET A 219 -0.15 21.96 17.43
N ALA A 220 0.94 21.36 16.93
CA ALA A 220 1.17 21.21 15.50
C ALA A 220 0.11 20.33 14.82
N PHE A 221 -0.25 19.18 15.42
CA PHE A 221 -1.31 18.32 14.90
C PHE A 221 -2.68 19.00 14.98
N ALA A 222 -3.03 19.66 16.09
CA ALA A 222 -4.29 20.40 16.22
C ALA A 222 -4.44 21.47 15.12
N CYS A 223 -3.40 22.27 14.87
CA CYS A 223 -3.38 23.24 13.76
C CYS A 223 -3.57 22.57 12.38
N ALA A 224 -2.86 21.47 12.11
CA ALA A 224 -2.94 20.76 10.84
C ALA A 224 -4.34 20.17 10.58
N PHE A 225 -4.92 19.50 11.58
CA PHE A 225 -6.26 18.91 11.47
C PHE A 225 -7.35 19.98 11.39
N TYR A 226 -7.24 21.07 12.15
CA TYR A 226 -8.13 22.23 12.03
C TYR A 226 -8.14 22.80 10.59
N TRP A 227 -6.98 22.93 9.93
CA TRP A 227 -6.90 23.39 8.54
C TRP A 227 -7.61 22.45 7.55
N VAL A 228 -7.47 21.13 7.75
CA VAL A 228 -8.00 20.13 6.82
C VAL A 228 -9.53 20.03 6.93
N TYR A 229 -10.06 20.06 8.16
CA TYR A 229 -11.46 19.72 8.45
C TYR A 229 -12.33 20.91 8.85
N SER A 230 -11.88 21.80 9.74
CA SER A 230 -12.71 22.82 10.42
C SER A 230 -13.00 24.08 9.59
N LEU A 231 -12.41 24.22 8.40
CA LEU A 231 -12.76 25.29 7.46
C LEU A 231 -14.13 25.03 6.80
N PRO A 232 -14.91 26.08 6.47
CA PRO A 232 -16.24 25.92 5.86
C PRO A 232 -16.17 25.15 4.54
N ARG A 233 -16.99 24.10 4.42
CA ARG A 233 -17.04 23.14 3.30
C ARG A 233 -18.47 22.71 3.04
N THR A 234 -18.86 22.62 1.78
CA THR A 234 -20.14 22.04 1.33
C THR A 234 -20.17 20.53 1.52
N SER A 235 -21.29 19.95 1.94
CA SER A 235 -21.48 18.49 1.98
C SER A 235 -21.28 17.84 0.60
N SER A 236 -20.80 16.59 0.58
CA SER A 236 -20.70 15.81 -0.66
C SER A 236 -22.01 15.14 -1.08
N PHE A 237 -23.05 15.18 -0.24
CA PHE A 237 -24.34 14.50 -0.43
C PHE A 237 -25.53 15.49 -0.44
N HIS A 238 -25.43 16.59 -1.20
CA HIS A 238 -26.47 17.62 -1.30
C HIS A 238 -27.74 17.16 -2.05
N SER A 239 -28.91 17.44 -1.46
CA SER A 239 -30.23 17.30 -2.08
C SER A 239 -30.54 18.48 -3.01
N LYS A 240 -31.09 18.26 -4.22
CA LYS A 240 -31.41 19.34 -5.17
C LYS A 240 -32.41 20.40 -4.66
N HIS A 241 -33.09 20.15 -3.54
CA HIS A 241 -34.10 21.05 -2.98
C HIS A 241 -33.62 21.88 -1.77
N GLU A 242 -32.40 21.67 -1.29
CA GLU A 242 -31.85 22.51 -0.21
C GLU A 242 -31.15 23.76 -0.78
N PRO A 243 -31.16 24.90 -0.05
CA PRO A 243 -30.44 26.10 -0.45
C PRO A 243 -28.92 25.88 -0.40
N SER A 244 -28.17 26.70 -1.14
CA SER A 244 -26.73 26.61 -1.43
C SER A 244 -25.76 26.62 -0.23
N ASP A 245 -26.27 26.61 0.99
CA ASP A 245 -25.58 26.96 2.22
C ASP A 245 -25.37 25.74 3.15
N SER A 246 -25.60 24.51 2.68
CA SER A 246 -25.42 23.27 3.46
C SER A 246 -23.94 22.96 3.73
N GLN A 247 -23.36 23.66 4.70
CA GLN A 247 -22.02 23.37 5.20
C GLN A 247 -22.03 22.08 6.03
N ILE A 248 -20.93 21.31 6.00
CA ILE A 248 -20.79 20.06 6.77
C ILE A 248 -20.83 20.34 8.28
N LEU A 249 -20.16 21.40 8.70
CA LEU A 249 -20.03 21.81 10.10
C LEU A 249 -20.99 22.98 10.39
N GLY A 250 -21.63 22.94 11.56
CA GLY A 250 -22.39 24.05 12.09
C GLY A 250 -21.50 25.05 12.85
N PRO A 251 -22.13 26.13 13.39
CA PRO A 251 -21.42 27.10 14.21
C PRO A 251 -20.94 26.50 15.54
N LEU A 252 -21.68 25.54 16.12
CA LEU A 252 -21.31 24.89 17.37
C LEU A 252 -20.06 24.01 17.24
N GLU A 253 -19.98 23.13 16.23
CA GLU A 253 -18.75 22.33 16.03
C GLU A 253 -17.56 23.22 15.70
N SER A 254 -17.77 24.27 14.89
CA SER A 254 -16.72 25.25 14.58
C SER A 254 -16.21 25.96 15.84
N CYS A 255 -17.10 26.32 16.77
CA CYS A 255 -16.73 26.89 18.06
C CYS A 255 -15.93 25.90 18.91
N PHE A 256 -16.41 24.66 19.08
CA PHE A 256 -15.68 23.60 19.80
C PHE A 256 -14.29 23.34 19.22
N HIS A 257 -14.15 23.29 17.89
CA HIS A 257 -12.85 23.14 17.22
C HIS A 257 -11.92 24.31 17.50
N THR A 258 -12.42 25.56 17.57
CA THR A 258 -11.58 26.71 17.95
C THR A 258 -11.17 26.70 19.42
N LEU A 259 -12.05 26.32 20.34
CA LEU A 259 -11.72 26.18 21.76
C LEU A 259 -10.68 25.07 21.99
N TYR A 260 -10.86 23.93 21.33
CA TYR A 260 -9.90 22.82 21.36
C TYR A 260 -8.52 23.26 20.83
N LEU A 261 -8.49 23.95 19.68
CA LEU A 261 -7.25 24.46 19.07
C LEU A 261 -6.45 25.38 20.00
N PHE A 262 -7.10 26.23 20.80
CA PHE A 262 -6.43 27.18 21.69
C PHE A 262 -6.09 26.61 23.06
N PHE A 263 -7.00 25.85 23.68
CA PHE A 263 -6.85 25.44 25.08
C PHE A 263 -6.28 24.03 25.26
N ALA A 264 -6.51 23.09 24.35
CA ALA A 264 -6.06 21.71 24.55
C ALA A 264 -4.51 21.57 24.65
N PRO A 265 -3.69 22.24 23.81
CA PRO A 265 -2.24 22.20 23.95
C PRO A 265 -1.72 22.82 25.26
N VAL A 266 -2.35 23.90 25.71
CA VAL A 266 -2.01 24.60 26.96
C VAL A 266 -2.36 23.72 28.16
N LEU A 267 -3.59 23.21 28.23
CA LEU A 267 -4.06 22.29 29.28
C LEU A 267 -3.17 21.05 29.37
N PHE A 268 -2.81 20.47 28.22
CA PHE A 268 -1.92 19.32 28.17
C PHE A 268 -0.51 19.64 28.72
N ARG A 269 0.07 20.80 28.41
CA ARG A 269 1.36 21.25 29.00
C ARG A 269 1.25 21.46 30.50
N THR A 270 0.18 22.09 30.99
CA THR A 270 -0.03 22.33 32.43
C THR A 270 -0.26 21.03 33.20
N ALA A 271 -0.96 20.05 32.63
CA ALA A 271 -1.20 18.75 33.27
C ALA A 271 0.07 17.90 33.34
N SER A 272 0.81 17.82 32.21
CA SER A 272 2.04 17.00 32.11
C SER A 272 3.22 17.57 32.89
N HIS A 273 3.34 18.90 33.03
CA HIS A 273 4.47 19.57 33.70
C HIS A 273 4.03 20.47 34.87
N HIS A 274 2.95 20.10 35.58
CA HIS A 274 2.34 20.93 36.63
C HIS A 274 3.35 21.47 37.67
N SER A 275 4.32 20.66 38.09
CA SER A 275 5.37 21.02 39.07
C SER A 275 6.41 22.04 38.56
N ILE A 276 6.58 22.15 37.24
CA ILE A 276 7.60 23.00 36.59
C ILE A 276 6.94 24.22 35.90
N THR A 277 5.61 24.27 35.83
CA THR A 277 4.84 25.24 35.03
C THR A 277 5.17 26.71 35.36
N PHE A 278 5.43 27.03 36.64
CA PHE A 278 5.77 28.38 37.11
C PHE A 278 7.21 28.52 37.66
N SER A 279 8.09 27.55 37.43
CA SER A 279 9.47 27.60 37.98
C SER A 279 10.39 28.56 37.26
N SER A 280 10.05 28.98 36.02
CA SER A 280 10.91 29.85 35.22
C SER A 280 10.10 30.76 34.28
N PHE A 281 10.65 31.92 33.93
CA PHE A 281 10.08 32.75 32.86
C PHE A 281 9.98 31.99 31.53
N SER A 282 10.95 31.10 31.27
CA SER A 282 10.97 30.22 30.11
C SER A 282 9.72 29.32 30.05
N SER A 283 9.28 28.72 31.17
CA SER A 283 8.06 27.87 31.22
C SER A 283 6.77 28.68 31.06
N ILE A 284 6.73 29.93 31.54
CA ILE A 284 5.60 30.84 31.29
C ILE A 284 5.51 31.21 29.80
N CYS A 285 6.65 31.47 29.15
CA CYS A 285 6.71 31.69 27.71
C CYS A 285 6.20 30.48 26.89
N ASP A 286 6.39 29.23 27.35
CA ASP A 286 5.80 28.07 26.65
C ASP A 286 4.27 28.13 26.61
N LEU A 287 3.62 28.45 27.74
CA LEU A 287 2.15 28.52 27.81
C LEU A 287 1.61 29.62 26.88
N LEU A 288 2.29 30.76 26.85
CA LEU A 288 1.94 31.88 25.96
C LEU A 288 2.15 31.50 24.49
N LEU A 289 3.26 30.84 24.13
CA LEU A 289 3.49 30.37 22.76
C LEU A 289 2.45 29.32 22.33
N LEU A 290 2.14 28.36 23.20
CA LEU A 290 1.14 27.30 22.95
C LEU A 290 -0.29 27.86 22.76
N PHE A 291 -0.60 29.04 23.28
CA PHE A 291 -1.88 29.73 23.04
C PHE A 291 -1.83 30.68 21.83
N PHE A 292 -0.84 31.57 21.78
CA PHE A 292 -0.80 32.64 20.79
C PHE A 292 -0.33 32.19 19.39
N ILE A 293 0.42 31.09 19.26
CA ILE A 293 0.75 30.51 17.94
C ILE A 293 -0.51 29.94 17.25
N PRO A 294 -1.32 29.06 17.88
CA PRO A 294 -2.60 28.63 17.32
C PRO A 294 -3.57 29.79 17.06
N PHE A 295 -3.55 30.83 17.90
CA PHE A 295 -4.36 32.03 17.71
C PHE A 295 -3.95 32.81 16.45
N LEU A 296 -2.66 33.08 16.23
CA LEU A 296 -2.16 33.66 14.96
C LEU A 296 -2.51 32.79 13.76
N PHE A 297 -2.37 31.47 13.88
CA PHE A 297 -2.75 30.52 12.84
C PHE A 297 -4.26 30.57 12.53
N HIS A 298 -5.13 30.69 13.54
CA HIS A 298 -6.57 30.85 13.34
C HIS A 298 -6.92 32.21 12.71
N LEU A 299 -6.25 33.29 13.11
CA LEU A 299 -6.39 34.60 12.45
C LEU A 299 -5.94 34.55 10.98
N TYR A 300 -4.90 33.79 10.64
CA TYR A 300 -4.56 33.48 9.25
C TYR A 300 -5.64 32.64 8.56
N ALA A 301 -6.17 31.60 9.21
CA ALA A 301 -7.25 30.76 8.69
C ALA A 301 -8.56 31.54 8.46
N SER A 302 -8.79 32.65 9.17
CA SER A 302 -9.90 33.56 8.90
C SER A 302 -9.89 34.14 7.48
N THR A 303 -8.74 34.18 6.78
CA THR A 303 -8.66 34.57 5.36
C THR A 303 -9.40 33.59 4.43
N ARG A 304 -9.63 32.36 4.89
CA ARG A 304 -10.43 31.31 4.23
C ARG A 304 -11.76 31.05 4.93
N GLY A 305 -12.22 32.00 5.74
CA GLY A 305 -13.53 31.94 6.39
C GLY A 305 -13.58 31.17 7.71
N ALA A 306 -12.47 30.89 8.42
CA ALA A 306 -12.52 30.19 9.71
C ALA A 306 -13.42 30.86 10.79
N LEU A 307 -13.63 32.17 10.71
CA LEU A 307 -14.48 32.97 11.61
C LEU A 307 -15.94 33.13 11.11
N TRP A 308 -16.37 32.36 10.10
CA TRP A 308 -17.70 32.49 9.47
C TRP A 308 -18.89 32.39 10.44
N TRP A 309 -18.70 31.68 11.55
CA TRP A 309 -19.70 31.43 12.58
C TRP A 309 -19.79 32.55 13.64
N VAL A 310 -18.78 33.43 13.72
CA VAL A 310 -18.72 34.54 14.70
C VAL A 310 -19.46 35.77 14.18
N THR A 311 -19.17 36.18 12.95
CA THR A 311 -19.83 37.31 12.28
C THR A 311 -19.70 37.16 10.77
N LYS A 312 -20.76 37.54 10.05
CA LYS A 312 -20.78 37.57 8.58
C LYS A 312 -20.20 38.88 8.01
N ASP A 313 -19.98 39.89 8.85
CA ASP A 313 -19.53 41.22 8.45
C ASP A 313 -18.02 41.24 8.19
N ALA A 314 -17.63 41.32 6.91
CA ALA A 314 -16.22 41.34 6.50
C ALA A 314 -15.39 42.45 7.20
N HIS A 315 -15.98 43.62 7.44
CA HIS A 315 -15.33 44.73 8.13
C HIS A 315 -15.06 44.42 9.62
N GLN A 316 -15.99 43.74 10.31
CA GLN A 316 -15.78 43.30 11.70
C GLN A 316 -14.68 42.24 11.77
N VAL A 317 -14.70 41.25 10.87
CA VAL A 317 -13.65 40.22 10.76
C VAL A 317 -12.27 40.85 10.52
N GLN A 318 -12.18 41.88 9.67
CA GLN A 318 -10.93 42.60 9.41
C GLN A 318 -10.44 43.37 10.64
N LYS A 319 -11.33 44.07 11.36
CA LYS A 319 -10.98 44.76 12.61
C LYS A 319 -10.47 43.78 13.68
N ILE A 320 -11.15 42.65 13.86
CA ILE A 320 -10.74 41.58 14.77
C ILE A 320 -9.35 41.05 14.37
N ARG A 321 -9.10 40.78 13.08
CA ARG A 321 -7.81 40.27 12.59
C ARG A 321 -6.66 41.25 12.86
N ILE A 322 -6.85 42.54 12.64
CA ILE A 322 -5.80 43.55 12.83
C ILE A 322 -5.49 43.72 14.32
N VAL A 323 -6.50 43.96 15.16
CA VAL A 323 -6.31 44.24 16.60
C VAL A 323 -5.75 43.01 17.32
N ASN A 324 -6.40 41.86 17.17
CA ASN A 324 -5.97 40.64 17.86
C ASN A 324 -4.66 40.09 17.28
N GLY A 325 -4.42 40.29 15.98
CA GLY A 325 -3.16 39.93 15.33
C GLY A 325 -1.98 40.74 15.87
N ALA A 326 -2.15 42.05 16.08
CA ALA A 326 -1.11 42.90 16.66
C ALA A 326 -0.74 42.46 18.08
N VAL A 327 -1.72 42.23 18.95
CA VAL A 327 -1.49 41.73 20.33
C VAL A 327 -0.76 40.38 20.30
N ALA A 328 -1.21 39.45 19.45
CA ALA A 328 -0.63 38.12 19.36
C ALA A 328 0.81 38.13 18.81
N VAL A 329 1.12 38.98 17.84
CA VAL A 329 2.50 39.18 17.34
C VAL A 329 3.41 39.70 18.46
N VAL A 330 2.97 40.69 19.25
CA VAL A 330 3.75 41.23 20.38
C VAL A 330 4.09 40.12 21.38
N VAL A 331 3.11 39.34 21.83
CA VAL A 331 3.34 38.29 22.83
C VAL A 331 4.24 37.17 22.29
N VAL A 332 4.02 36.71 21.06
CA VAL A 332 4.84 35.65 20.45
C VAL A 332 6.28 36.10 20.25
N VAL A 333 6.50 37.33 19.78
CA VAL A 333 7.84 37.89 19.58
C VAL A 333 8.61 37.95 20.90
N ILE A 334 8.02 38.54 21.96
CA ILE A 334 8.66 38.63 23.29
C ILE A 334 8.98 37.23 23.84
N CYS A 335 8.08 36.26 23.68
CA CYS A 335 8.33 34.90 24.15
C CYS A 335 9.45 34.20 23.38
N LEU A 336 9.55 34.40 22.07
CA LEU A 336 10.64 33.87 21.24
C LEU A 336 11.99 34.53 21.54
N GLU A 337 12.00 35.83 21.86
CA GLU A 337 13.21 36.52 22.30
C GLU A 337 13.78 35.90 23.58
N VAL A 338 12.94 35.72 24.61
CA VAL A 338 13.34 35.06 25.87
C VAL A 338 13.81 33.63 25.62
N ARG A 339 13.05 32.84 24.84
CA ARG A 339 13.29 31.40 24.60
C ARG A 339 14.44 31.08 23.64
N VAL A 340 14.76 31.96 22.69
CA VAL A 340 15.70 31.67 21.60
C VAL A 340 16.85 32.67 21.59
N VAL A 341 16.56 33.98 21.54
CA VAL A 341 17.59 35.00 21.37
C VAL A 341 18.42 35.15 22.65
N PHE A 342 17.79 35.32 23.80
CA PHE A 342 18.51 35.48 25.08
C PHE A 342 18.95 34.15 25.68
N GLN A 343 18.22 33.05 25.46
CA GLN A 343 18.63 31.75 25.98
C GLN A 343 19.79 31.13 25.18
N SER A 344 19.75 31.17 23.83
CA SER A 344 20.75 30.51 22.98
C SER A 344 21.78 31.45 22.39
N PHE A 345 21.43 32.70 22.08
CA PHE A 345 22.30 33.63 21.36
C PHE A 345 22.88 34.78 22.20
N ALA A 346 22.60 34.86 23.51
CA ALA A 346 23.07 35.98 24.35
C ALA A 346 24.58 36.23 24.31
N ARG A 347 25.41 35.19 24.12
CA ARG A 347 26.87 35.32 23.98
C ARG A 347 27.34 36.01 22.70
N TYR A 348 26.48 36.10 21.68
CA TYR A 348 26.76 36.76 20.41
C TYR A 348 26.13 38.17 20.32
N LEU A 349 25.39 38.59 21.36
CA LEU A 349 24.86 39.95 21.47
C LEU A 349 25.98 40.87 22.00
N HIS A 350 26.55 41.68 21.11
CA HIS A 350 27.70 42.53 21.44
C HIS A 350 27.32 43.81 22.22
N VAL A 351 26.02 44.09 22.35
CA VAL A 351 25.49 45.26 23.09
C VAL A 351 25.29 44.89 24.57
N PRO A 352 25.73 45.72 25.54
CA PRO A 352 25.48 45.45 26.96
C PRO A 352 23.99 45.64 27.36
N PRO A 353 23.51 44.94 28.39
CA PRO A 353 22.21 45.23 28.98
C PRO A 353 22.19 46.60 29.68
N PRO A 354 21.05 47.33 29.69
CA PRO A 354 19.74 46.91 29.19
C PRO A 354 19.48 47.20 27.71
N LEU A 355 20.42 47.82 26.99
CA LEU A 355 20.22 48.25 25.60
C LEU A 355 20.04 47.07 24.63
N ASN A 356 20.61 45.89 24.94
CA ASN A 356 20.36 44.68 24.18
C ASN A 356 18.87 44.28 24.14
N TYR A 357 18.15 44.33 25.26
CA TYR A 357 16.72 44.04 25.32
C TYR A 357 15.91 45.01 24.45
N LEU A 358 16.24 46.30 24.50
CA LEU A 358 15.55 47.32 23.70
C LEU A 358 15.84 47.18 22.19
N LEU A 359 17.08 46.93 21.79
CA LEU A 359 17.41 46.79 20.36
C LEU A 359 16.94 45.46 19.78
N VAL A 360 16.98 44.36 20.54
CA VAL A 360 16.42 43.06 20.12
C VAL A 360 14.89 43.17 19.95
N THR A 361 14.18 43.75 20.93
CA THR A 361 12.71 43.96 20.80
C THR A 361 12.37 44.85 19.61
N VAL A 362 13.06 45.98 19.42
CA VAL A 362 12.84 46.88 18.26
C VAL A 362 13.06 46.15 16.93
N THR A 363 14.08 45.30 16.82
CA THR A 363 14.39 44.59 15.57
C THR A 363 13.39 43.47 15.27
N MET A 364 13.11 42.62 16.25
CA MET A 364 12.19 41.49 16.10
C MET A 364 10.74 41.96 15.91
N LEU A 365 10.26 42.86 16.77
CA LEU A 365 8.89 43.38 16.70
C LEU A 365 8.70 44.31 15.51
N GLY A 366 9.68 45.16 15.20
CA GLY A 366 9.65 46.02 14.03
C GLY A 366 9.68 45.23 12.72
N GLY A 367 10.46 44.16 12.64
CA GLY A 367 10.46 43.23 11.51
C GLY A 367 9.13 42.49 11.37
N ALA A 368 8.60 41.92 12.46
CA ALA A 368 7.33 41.20 12.46
C ALA A 368 6.13 42.10 12.11
N SER A 369 6.10 43.33 12.64
CA SER A 369 5.05 44.31 12.31
C SER A 369 5.14 44.82 10.88
N ALA A 370 6.35 45.03 10.33
CA ALA A 370 6.53 45.36 8.92
C ALA A 370 6.01 44.23 7.98
N VAL A 371 6.34 42.98 8.28
CA VAL A 371 5.82 41.81 7.54
C VAL A 371 4.29 41.72 7.67
N GLY A 372 3.74 41.90 8.88
CA GLY A 372 2.30 41.89 9.14
C GLY A 372 1.55 42.99 8.39
N ALA A 373 2.05 44.23 8.42
CA ALA A 373 1.47 45.37 7.73
C ALA A 373 1.43 45.17 6.20
N TYR A 374 2.51 44.63 5.62
CA TYR A 374 2.55 44.27 4.19
C TYR A 374 1.60 43.10 3.87
N ALA A 375 1.57 42.05 4.68
CA ALA A 375 0.72 40.88 4.46
C ALA A 375 -0.79 41.19 4.58
N LEU A 376 -1.15 42.20 5.38
CA LEU A 376 -2.52 42.71 5.52
C LEU A 376 -2.88 43.80 4.49
N GLY A 377 -1.94 44.22 3.64
CA GLY A 377 -2.16 45.24 2.62
C GLY A 377 -2.30 46.68 3.16
N LEU A 378 -1.77 46.95 4.36
CA LEU A 378 -1.88 48.25 5.03
C LEU A 378 -0.88 49.30 4.50
N VAL A 379 0.01 48.91 3.57
CA VAL A 379 0.98 49.82 2.92
C VAL A 379 0.41 50.28 1.59
N GLY A 380 -0.19 51.48 1.58
CA GLY A 380 -0.83 52.07 0.40
C GLY A 380 -0.84 53.60 0.42
N ASP A 381 -1.19 54.19 1.57
CA ASP A 381 -1.24 55.65 1.75
C ASP A 381 0.16 56.28 1.90
N ALA A 382 0.30 57.56 1.54
CA ALA A 382 1.55 58.31 1.68
C ALA A 382 2.11 58.31 3.13
N PHE A 383 1.24 58.42 4.12
CA PHE A 383 1.63 58.33 5.53
C PHE A 383 2.04 56.89 5.94
N SER A 384 1.26 55.88 5.54
CA SER A 384 1.57 54.47 5.83
C SER A 384 2.91 54.01 5.22
N SER A 385 3.22 54.49 4.01
CA SER A 385 4.45 54.18 3.30
C SER A 385 5.66 54.92 3.88
N ALA A 386 5.49 56.18 4.32
CA ALA A 386 6.53 56.90 5.08
C ALA A 386 6.84 56.21 6.41
N ALA A 387 5.81 55.82 7.18
CA ALA A 387 5.96 55.06 8.43
C ALA A 387 6.67 53.71 8.20
N PHE A 388 6.32 52.99 7.12
CA PHE A 388 6.98 51.75 6.73
C PHE A 388 8.47 51.95 6.35
N THR A 389 8.81 53.03 5.64
CA THR A 389 10.22 53.36 5.36
C THR A 389 11.02 53.71 6.61
N ALA A 390 10.45 54.50 7.52
CA ALA A 390 11.11 54.83 8.78
C ALA A 390 11.36 53.56 9.62
N LEU A 391 10.33 52.71 9.77
CA LEU A 391 10.42 51.44 10.51
C LEU A 391 11.51 50.52 9.94
N ALA A 392 11.56 50.34 8.62
CA ALA A 392 12.57 49.48 7.97
C ALA A 392 14.00 49.99 8.17
N VAL A 393 14.21 51.30 8.17
CA VAL A 393 15.52 51.92 8.45
C VAL A 393 15.91 51.74 9.92
N PHE A 394 15.01 52.03 10.87
CA PHE A 394 15.27 51.83 12.30
C PHE A 394 15.57 50.36 12.65
N VAL A 395 14.78 49.42 12.12
CA VAL A 395 14.99 47.98 12.31
C VAL A 395 16.34 47.53 11.75
N SER A 396 16.74 47.99 10.56
CA SER A 396 18.03 47.58 9.98
C SER A 396 19.23 48.14 10.76
N GLY A 397 19.15 49.39 11.23
CA GLY A 397 20.18 50.01 12.07
C GLY A 397 20.30 49.34 13.45
N ALA A 398 19.18 49.09 14.12
CA ALA A 398 19.17 48.38 15.40
C ALA A 398 19.69 46.93 15.25
N GLY A 399 19.37 46.26 14.14
CA GLY A 399 19.83 44.89 13.86
C GLY A 399 21.34 44.82 13.66
N ALA A 400 21.91 45.81 12.96
CA ALA A 400 23.35 45.93 12.79
C ALA A 400 24.08 46.13 14.14
N LEU A 401 23.53 46.95 15.03
CA LEU A 401 24.07 47.16 16.38
C LEU A 401 24.03 45.86 17.21
N VAL A 402 22.89 45.17 17.23
CA VAL A 402 22.70 43.89 17.94
C VAL A 402 23.72 42.82 17.51
N VAL A 403 23.97 42.75 16.21
CA VAL A 403 24.89 41.79 15.56
C VAL A 403 26.38 42.15 15.74
N GLY A 404 26.71 43.34 16.28
CA GLY A 404 28.10 43.79 16.45
C GLY A 404 28.72 44.29 15.14
N PHE A 405 27.95 44.93 14.26
CA PHE A 405 28.49 45.56 13.06
C PHE A 405 29.29 46.83 13.41
N PRO A 406 30.44 47.12 12.79
CA PRO A 406 31.28 48.24 13.20
C PRO A 406 30.59 49.60 13.05
N LEU A 407 30.72 50.46 14.07
CA LEU A 407 29.97 51.73 14.16
C LEU A 407 30.15 52.63 12.92
N LEU A 408 31.35 52.66 12.34
CA LEU A 408 31.68 53.41 11.12
C LEU A 408 30.87 52.99 9.89
N PHE A 409 30.41 51.74 9.84
CA PHE A 409 29.71 51.17 8.69
C PHE A 409 28.18 51.09 8.87
N ILE A 410 27.62 51.49 10.02
CA ILE A 410 26.16 51.56 10.28
C ILE A 410 25.34 52.23 9.16
N PRO A 411 25.82 53.26 8.43
CA PRO A 411 25.08 53.80 7.28
C PRO A 411 24.72 52.75 6.22
N LEU A 412 25.51 51.69 6.03
CA LEU A 412 25.25 50.64 5.04
C LEU A 412 23.96 49.83 5.37
N PRO A 413 23.76 49.29 6.58
CA PRO A 413 22.46 48.78 7.04
C PRO A 413 21.30 49.76 6.88
N LEU A 414 21.45 51.02 7.29
CA LEU A 414 20.37 52.02 7.19
C LEU A 414 19.93 52.22 5.72
N ILE A 415 20.91 52.31 4.81
CA ILE A 415 20.69 52.39 3.35
C ILE A 415 20.02 51.11 2.83
N SER A 416 20.40 49.94 3.34
CA SER A 416 19.77 48.64 3.00
C SER A 416 18.27 48.63 3.36
N GLY A 417 17.92 49.03 4.59
CA GLY A 417 16.53 49.14 5.04
C GLY A 417 15.70 50.14 4.22
N PHE A 418 16.28 51.28 3.85
CA PHE A 418 15.66 52.26 2.95
C PHE A 418 15.37 51.68 1.56
N TYR A 419 16.34 50.97 0.97
CA TYR A 419 16.17 50.35 -0.35
C TYR A 419 15.17 49.18 -0.35
N LEU A 420 15.09 48.41 0.74
CA LEU A 420 14.05 47.39 0.93
C LEU A 420 12.64 48.02 0.95
N ALA A 421 12.44 49.07 1.74
CA ALA A 421 11.15 49.75 1.81
C ALA A 421 10.78 50.44 0.49
N ARG A 422 11.75 51.08 -0.18
CA ARG A 422 11.58 51.63 -1.53
C ARG A 422 11.19 50.57 -2.55
N PHE A 423 11.71 49.35 -2.44
CA PHE A 423 11.29 48.24 -3.29
C PHE A 423 9.83 47.85 -3.06
N PHE A 424 9.37 47.72 -1.82
CA PHE A 424 7.95 47.39 -1.56
C PHE A 424 6.98 48.47 -2.05
N ILE A 425 7.36 49.76 -1.97
CA ILE A 425 6.53 50.89 -2.41
C ILE A 425 6.59 51.07 -3.94
N LYS A 426 7.79 51.17 -4.53
CA LYS A 426 8.00 51.56 -5.94
C LYS A 426 8.29 50.39 -6.88
N LYS A 427 8.43 49.16 -6.36
CA LYS A 427 8.72 47.92 -7.11
C LYS A 427 9.95 47.99 -8.04
N SER A 428 10.91 48.87 -7.74
CA SER A 428 12.13 49.06 -8.54
C SER A 428 13.16 47.94 -8.31
N LEU A 429 13.60 47.28 -9.39
CA LEU A 429 14.59 46.19 -9.33
C LEU A 429 15.95 46.66 -8.80
N THR A 430 16.39 47.86 -9.19
CA THR A 430 17.68 48.44 -8.77
C THR A 430 17.79 48.61 -7.26
N SER A 431 16.71 49.05 -6.59
CA SER A 431 16.67 49.10 -5.12
C SER A 431 16.69 47.70 -4.50
N TYR A 432 16.07 46.70 -5.13
CA TYR A 432 16.14 45.33 -4.60
C TYR A 432 17.56 44.76 -4.64
N PHE A 433 18.27 44.91 -5.75
CA PHE A 433 19.67 44.46 -5.84
C PHE A 433 20.59 45.23 -4.88
N ALA A 434 20.39 46.54 -4.71
CA ALA A 434 21.13 47.32 -3.71
C ALA A 434 20.86 46.86 -2.27
N TYR A 435 19.62 46.47 -1.94
CA TYR A 435 19.30 45.82 -0.67
C TYR A 435 20.02 44.46 -0.54
N VAL A 436 19.93 43.59 -1.55
CA VAL A 436 20.51 42.22 -1.49
C VAL A 436 22.02 42.27 -1.28
N THR A 437 22.76 43.15 -1.96
CA THR A 437 24.22 43.25 -1.80
C THR A 437 24.59 43.71 -0.40
N LEU A 438 23.95 44.77 0.11
CA LEU A 438 24.20 45.30 1.46
C LEU A 438 23.80 44.31 2.56
N ALA A 439 22.65 43.64 2.42
CA ALA A 439 22.20 42.60 3.34
C ALA A 439 23.13 41.36 3.32
N SER A 440 23.62 40.93 2.14
CA SER A 440 24.59 39.83 2.06
C SER A 440 25.92 40.15 2.73
N LEU A 441 26.34 41.43 2.71
CA LEU A 441 27.55 41.87 3.40
C LEU A 441 27.38 41.82 4.93
N MET A 442 26.20 42.14 5.46
CA MET A 442 25.89 41.98 6.88
C MET A 442 25.91 40.50 7.32
N VAL A 443 25.33 39.60 6.51
CA VAL A 443 25.36 38.15 6.78
C VAL A 443 26.79 37.61 6.71
N LEU A 444 27.57 38.03 5.71
CA LEU A 444 28.99 37.67 5.60
C LEU A 444 29.78 38.16 6.83
N TRP A 445 29.59 39.41 7.27
CA TRP A 445 30.25 39.92 8.48
C TRP A 445 29.94 39.08 9.71
N PHE A 446 28.66 38.80 9.98
CA PHE A 446 28.27 38.01 11.14
C PHE A 446 28.91 36.61 11.15
N VAL A 447 28.84 35.90 10.01
CA VAL A 447 29.44 34.56 9.90
C VAL A 447 30.96 34.61 9.97
N MET A 448 31.59 35.61 9.33
CA MET A 448 33.04 35.78 9.35
C MET A 448 33.55 36.04 10.76
N HIS A 449 32.95 36.99 11.47
CA HIS A 449 33.42 37.43 12.79
C HIS A 449 33.21 36.38 13.89
N ASN A 450 32.14 35.57 13.82
CA ASN A 450 31.79 34.64 14.90
C ASN A 450 32.25 33.18 14.67
N TYR A 451 32.39 32.72 13.41
CA TYR A 451 32.54 31.29 13.12
C TYR A 451 33.67 30.92 12.14
N TRP A 452 34.11 31.85 11.28
CA TRP A 452 34.95 31.52 10.12
C TRP A 452 36.43 31.24 10.47
N ASP A 453 36.91 31.80 11.59
CA ASP A 453 38.27 31.59 12.10
C ASP A 453 38.34 30.53 13.22
N LEU A 454 37.22 29.87 13.53
CA LEU A 454 37.20 28.71 14.41
C LEU A 454 37.70 27.46 13.66
N ASN A 455 38.85 26.93 14.08
CA ASN A 455 39.44 25.70 13.55
C ASN A 455 38.75 24.44 14.12
N ILE A 456 37.44 24.31 13.88
CA ILE A 456 36.64 23.14 14.27
C ILE A 456 36.36 22.30 13.02
N TRP A 457 36.53 20.99 13.13
CA TRP A 457 36.19 20.03 12.09
C TRP A 457 34.79 19.47 12.34
N LEU A 458 33.88 19.64 11.39
CA LEU A 458 32.46 19.28 11.51
C LEU A 458 32.01 18.52 10.26
N ALA A 459 31.33 17.38 10.43
CA ALA A 459 30.68 16.64 9.35
C ALA A 459 31.59 16.32 8.13
N GLY A 460 32.88 16.04 8.38
CA GLY A 460 33.84 15.70 7.33
C GLY A 460 34.56 16.89 6.68
N MET A 461 34.39 18.12 7.18
CA MET A 461 34.98 19.36 6.63
C MET A 461 35.30 20.39 7.71
N ASP A 462 36.18 21.35 7.40
CA ASP A 462 36.45 22.49 8.28
C ASP A 462 35.22 23.42 8.34
N LEU A 463 34.90 23.93 9.54
CA LEU A 463 33.80 24.87 9.78
C LEU A 463 33.90 26.12 8.89
N LYS A 464 35.12 26.57 8.58
CA LYS A 464 35.43 27.66 7.63
C LYS A 464 34.88 27.41 6.22
N SER A 465 34.90 26.17 5.75
CA SER A 465 34.34 25.79 4.45
C SER A 465 32.82 25.66 4.53
N PHE A 466 32.27 25.16 5.64
CA PHE A 466 30.84 25.13 5.89
C PHE A 466 30.23 26.56 5.93
N CYS A 467 30.90 27.50 6.59
CA CYS A 467 30.53 28.92 6.66
C CYS A 467 30.39 29.56 5.26
N LYS A 468 31.27 29.22 4.30
CA LYS A 468 31.17 29.69 2.91
C LYS A 468 29.88 29.22 2.24
N PHE A 469 29.46 27.97 2.46
CA PHE A 469 28.19 27.45 1.93
C PHE A 469 26.96 28.08 2.60
N VAL A 470 27.01 28.34 3.92
CA VAL A 470 25.96 29.10 4.63
C VAL A 470 25.79 30.50 4.01
N VAL A 471 26.88 31.26 3.85
CA VAL A 471 26.81 32.61 3.26
C VAL A 471 26.34 32.56 1.79
N ALA A 472 26.84 31.62 0.99
CA ALA A 472 26.42 31.45 -0.40
C ALA A 472 24.93 31.09 -0.53
N SER A 473 24.43 30.18 0.29
CA SER A 473 23.01 29.78 0.29
C SER A 473 22.09 30.93 0.73
N ALA A 474 22.49 31.71 1.74
CA ALA A 474 21.76 32.90 2.20
C ALA A 474 21.74 34.02 1.13
N ALA A 475 22.88 34.29 0.48
CA ALA A 475 22.96 35.25 -0.61
C ALA A 475 22.08 34.85 -1.81
N LEU A 476 22.07 33.57 -2.18
CA LEU A 476 21.18 33.04 -3.22
C LEU A 476 19.69 33.16 -2.82
N ALA A 477 19.35 32.83 -1.57
CA ALA A 477 17.97 32.95 -1.07
C ALA A 477 17.44 34.39 -1.13
N MET A 478 18.29 35.38 -0.86
CA MET A 478 17.95 36.80 -1.01
C MET A 478 17.94 37.27 -2.47
N ALA A 479 18.80 36.74 -3.34
CA ALA A 479 18.85 37.15 -4.75
C ALA A 479 17.67 36.63 -5.58
N VAL A 480 17.28 35.35 -5.39
CA VAL A 480 16.29 34.65 -6.23
C VAL A 480 14.94 35.39 -6.38
N PRO A 481 14.31 35.96 -5.34
CA PRO A 481 13.06 36.71 -5.50
C PRO A 481 13.20 37.96 -6.37
N GLY A 482 14.37 38.58 -6.40
CA GLY A 482 14.70 39.70 -7.29
C GLY A 482 14.91 39.24 -8.74
N LEU A 483 15.62 38.13 -8.94
CA LEU A 483 15.75 37.49 -10.25
C LEU A 483 14.36 37.15 -10.83
N ALA A 484 13.42 36.69 -9.99
CA ALA A 484 12.07 36.30 -10.37
C ALA A 484 11.16 37.44 -10.88
N LEU A 485 11.66 38.68 -10.91
CA LEU A 485 10.98 39.86 -11.45
C LEU A 485 11.58 40.34 -12.79
N PHE A 486 12.61 39.67 -13.30
CA PHE A 486 13.15 39.96 -14.63
C PHE A 486 12.16 39.56 -15.75
N PRO A 487 12.29 40.15 -16.96
CA PRO A 487 11.48 39.76 -18.11
C PRO A 487 11.67 38.27 -18.44
N PRO A 488 10.65 37.59 -19.01
CA PRO A 488 10.64 36.12 -19.16
C PRO A 488 11.80 35.55 -19.98
N LYS A 489 12.43 36.35 -20.85
CA LYS A 489 13.65 35.99 -21.58
C LYS A 489 14.84 35.64 -20.67
N LEU A 490 14.89 36.20 -19.45
CA LEU A 490 15.91 35.95 -18.43
C LEU A 490 15.43 35.01 -17.31
N GLY A 491 14.25 34.39 -17.47
CA GLY A 491 13.66 33.49 -16.47
C GLY A 491 14.58 32.31 -16.08
N PHE A 492 15.47 31.89 -16.99
CA PHE A 492 16.45 30.82 -16.73
C PHE A 492 17.41 31.14 -15.56
N LEU A 493 17.69 32.42 -15.27
CA LEU A 493 18.52 32.80 -14.11
C LEU A 493 17.82 32.47 -12.78
N THR A 494 16.49 32.56 -12.76
CA THR A 494 15.66 32.22 -11.59
C THR A 494 15.65 30.71 -11.36
N GLU A 495 15.58 29.94 -12.44
CA GLU A 495 15.66 28.48 -12.44
C GLU A 495 17.03 28.01 -11.95
N LEU A 496 18.10 28.58 -12.51
CA LEU A 496 19.48 28.27 -12.13
C LEU A 496 19.76 28.64 -10.67
N GLY A 497 19.29 29.79 -10.19
CA GLY A 497 19.45 30.23 -8.81
C GLY A 497 18.68 29.37 -7.80
N LEU A 498 17.51 28.86 -8.17
CA LEU A 498 16.76 27.90 -7.35
C LEU A 498 17.44 26.53 -7.31
N ILE A 499 17.94 26.04 -8.45
CA ILE A 499 18.65 24.76 -8.54
C ILE A 499 19.96 24.83 -7.75
N SER A 500 20.74 25.91 -7.86
CA SER A 500 21.99 26.06 -7.11
C SER A 500 21.75 26.17 -5.60
N HIS A 501 20.73 26.92 -5.17
CA HIS A 501 20.35 26.96 -3.75
C HIS A 501 19.92 25.57 -3.23
N ALA A 502 19.10 24.85 -3.99
CA ALA A 502 18.68 23.49 -3.63
C ALA A 502 19.87 22.51 -3.55
N LEU A 503 20.82 22.56 -4.50
CA LEU A 503 22.03 21.74 -4.48
C LEU A 503 22.91 22.00 -3.26
N ILE A 504 23.16 23.27 -2.92
CA ILE A 504 23.94 23.64 -1.73
C ILE A 504 23.24 23.15 -0.46
N LEU A 505 21.91 23.32 -0.36
CA LEU A 505 21.15 22.85 0.79
C LEU A 505 21.18 21.31 0.92
N CYS A 506 21.04 20.57 -0.20
CA CYS A 506 21.17 19.10 -0.18
C CYS A 506 22.57 18.66 0.27
N TYR A 507 23.62 19.34 -0.20
CA TYR A 507 25.01 19.04 0.20
C TYR A 507 25.26 19.31 1.68
N MET A 508 24.77 20.44 2.21
CA MET A 508 24.93 20.78 3.62
C MET A 508 24.18 19.79 4.54
N GLU A 509 22.94 19.43 4.20
CA GLU A 509 22.16 18.45 4.98
C GLU A 509 22.74 17.03 4.89
N ASP A 510 23.19 16.59 3.70
CA ASP A 510 23.87 15.29 3.51
C ASP A 510 25.09 15.15 4.42
N ARG A 511 25.90 16.22 4.54
CA ARG A 511 27.02 16.26 5.48
C ARG A 511 26.54 16.26 6.93
N LEU A 512 25.69 17.22 7.31
CA LEU A 512 25.24 17.35 8.70
C LEU A 512 24.50 16.12 9.23
N PHE A 513 23.78 15.37 8.37
CA PHE A 513 23.02 14.18 8.76
C PHE A 513 23.84 12.89 8.64
N ASN A 514 24.37 12.57 7.45
CA ASN A 514 25.04 11.28 7.22
C ASN A 514 26.46 11.23 7.82
N TYR A 515 27.27 12.29 7.70
CA TYR A 515 28.62 12.25 8.29
C TYR A 515 28.62 12.36 9.81
N ALA A 516 27.68 13.10 10.41
CA ALA A 516 27.59 13.16 11.87
C ALA A 516 27.19 11.77 12.44
N SER A 517 26.16 11.13 11.87
CA SER A 517 25.68 9.82 12.34
C SER A 517 26.69 8.68 12.15
N ILE A 518 27.47 8.68 11.06
CA ILE A 518 28.48 7.63 10.81
C ILE A 518 29.68 7.73 11.77
N TYR A 519 30.13 8.94 12.13
CA TYR A 519 31.37 9.13 12.89
C TYR A 519 31.19 9.40 14.39
N TYR A 520 30.02 9.87 14.84
CA TYR A 520 29.71 10.11 16.26
C TYR A 520 28.75 9.04 16.84
N PHE A 521 28.81 7.83 16.29
CA PHE A 521 28.02 6.68 16.75
C PHE A 521 28.45 6.26 18.17
N GLY A 522 27.72 6.73 19.19
CA GLY A 522 28.00 6.46 20.61
C GLY A 522 27.74 7.61 21.59
N PHE A 523 27.52 8.84 21.10
CA PHE A 523 27.02 9.95 21.92
C PHE A 523 25.49 10.08 21.75
N GLU A 524 24.73 9.31 22.55
CA GLU A 524 23.29 9.10 22.33
C GLU A 524 22.41 10.36 22.46
N ASP A 525 22.88 11.39 23.18
CA ASP A 525 22.07 12.57 23.55
C ASP A 525 22.16 13.78 22.58
N GLU A 526 23.16 13.87 21.69
CA GLU A 526 23.42 15.09 20.89
C GLU A 526 23.40 14.85 19.36
N VAL A 527 22.19 14.67 18.81
CA VAL A 527 21.98 14.61 17.35
C VAL A 527 22.20 15.99 16.72
N VAL A 528 23.37 16.19 16.11
CA VAL A 528 23.82 17.45 15.47
C VAL A 528 22.83 18.01 14.45
N TYR A 529 22.14 17.15 13.68
CA TYR A 529 21.09 17.57 12.74
C TYR A 529 19.90 16.61 12.74
N PRO A 530 18.73 17.01 13.27
CA PRO A 530 17.65 16.08 13.52
C PRO A 530 16.82 15.77 12.26
N SER A 531 16.30 14.54 12.21
CA SER A 531 15.51 14.00 11.09
C SER A 531 14.28 14.84 10.71
N TYR A 532 13.63 15.50 11.68
CA TYR A 532 12.50 16.37 11.41
C TYR A 532 12.89 17.64 10.61
N MET A 533 14.14 18.11 10.69
CA MET A 533 14.60 19.21 9.85
C MET A 533 14.68 18.78 8.39
N VAL A 534 15.27 17.61 8.09
CA VAL A 534 15.29 17.03 6.73
C VAL A 534 13.88 16.90 6.16
N LEU A 535 12.92 16.40 6.94
CA LEU A 535 11.52 16.29 6.53
C LEU A 535 10.90 17.67 6.25
N THR A 536 11.05 18.64 7.15
CA THR A 536 10.43 19.97 7.00
C THR A 536 11.02 20.76 5.83
N THR A 537 12.34 20.77 5.64
CA THR A 537 12.97 21.45 4.48
C THR A 537 12.57 20.79 3.16
N THR A 538 12.44 19.46 3.14
CA THR A 538 11.97 18.69 1.98
C THR A 538 10.53 19.02 1.61
N PHE A 539 9.59 18.91 2.57
CA PHE A 539 8.18 19.19 2.29
C PHE A 539 7.92 20.67 1.97
N LEU A 540 8.62 21.60 2.64
CA LEU A 540 8.56 23.02 2.32
C LEU A 540 9.09 23.30 0.90
N GLY A 541 10.23 22.72 0.54
CA GLY A 541 10.80 22.80 -0.80
C GLY A 541 9.83 22.31 -1.88
N LEU A 542 9.24 21.12 -1.70
CA LEU A 542 8.24 20.56 -2.63
C LEU A 542 6.95 21.41 -2.70
N ALA A 543 6.48 21.95 -1.58
CA ALA A 543 5.32 22.84 -1.54
C ALA A 543 5.58 24.16 -2.28
N LEU A 544 6.78 24.75 -2.11
CA LEU A 544 7.21 25.96 -2.82
C LEU A 544 7.36 25.70 -4.32
N VAL A 545 8.01 24.61 -4.73
CA VAL A 545 8.12 24.22 -6.15
C VAL A 545 6.74 24.04 -6.77
N ARG A 546 5.80 23.36 -6.08
CA ARG A 546 4.42 23.19 -6.54
C ARG A 546 3.67 24.51 -6.68
N LYS A 547 3.87 25.45 -5.75
CA LYS A 547 3.25 26.78 -5.80
C LYS A 547 3.81 27.60 -6.97
N LEU A 548 5.13 27.67 -7.11
CA LEU A 548 5.80 28.42 -8.19
C LEU A 548 5.50 27.82 -9.58
N ALA A 549 5.28 26.50 -9.66
CA ALA A 549 4.77 25.83 -10.86
C ALA A 549 3.31 26.20 -11.20
N ALA A 550 2.44 26.29 -10.18
CA ALA A 550 1.04 26.70 -10.36
C ALA A 550 0.91 28.18 -10.74
N ASP A 551 1.79 29.03 -10.21
CA ASP A 551 1.91 30.45 -10.55
C ASP A 551 2.64 30.69 -11.89
N HIS A 552 3.01 29.62 -12.62
CA HIS A 552 3.75 29.65 -13.90
C HIS A 552 5.07 30.43 -13.88
N ARG A 553 5.75 30.51 -12.73
CA ARG A 553 7.03 31.25 -12.55
C ARG A 553 8.28 30.43 -12.88
N ILE A 554 8.16 29.10 -12.97
CA ILE A 554 9.26 28.16 -13.22
C ILE A 554 8.87 27.25 -14.37
N GLY A 555 9.79 26.99 -15.30
CA GLY A 555 9.61 26.05 -16.41
C GLY A 555 9.63 24.58 -16.00
N PRO A 556 9.12 23.68 -16.86
CA PRO A 556 8.96 22.25 -16.55
C PRO A 556 10.29 21.54 -16.25
N LYS A 557 11.39 21.97 -16.86
CA LYS A 557 12.73 21.40 -16.62
C LYS A 557 13.22 21.64 -15.19
N ALA A 558 13.09 22.88 -14.70
CA ALA A 558 13.50 23.22 -13.35
C ALA A 558 12.55 22.64 -12.28
N ILE A 559 11.25 22.54 -12.56
CA ILE A 559 10.31 21.79 -11.70
C ILE A 559 10.77 20.34 -11.56
N TRP A 560 11.08 19.66 -12.66
CA TRP A 560 11.59 18.28 -12.66
C TRP A 560 12.86 18.13 -11.81
N ILE A 561 13.90 18.94 -12.05
CA ILE A 561 15.16 18.89 -11.29
C ILE A 561 14.93 19.16 -9.80
N LEU A 562 14.22 20.23 -9.46
CA LEU A 562 13.96 20.62 -8.07
C LEU A 562 13.13 19.56 -7.33
N THR A 563 12.11 18.97 -7.98
CA THR A 563 11.36 17.87 -7.34
C THR A 563 12.26 16.68 -7.05
N CYS A 564 13.13 16.27 -7.98
CA CYS A 564 14.06 15.16 -7.76
C CYS A 564 15.01 15.45 -6.58
N LEU A 565 15.65 16.62 -6.56
CA LEU A 565 16.59 17.03 -5.50
C LEU A 565 15.94 17.12 -4.11
N TYR A 566 14.70 17.62 -4.00
CA TYR A 566 14.03 17.62 -2.70
C TYR A 566 13.58 16.20 -2.31
N THR A 567 13.04 15.40 -3.24
CA THR A 567 12.65 14.01 -2.90
C THR A 567 13.83 13.10 -2.56
N SER A 568 15.03 13.33 -3.12
CA SER A 568 16.21 12.52 -2.83
C SER A 568 16.68 12.67 -1.38
N LYS A 569 16.44 13.82 -0.73
CA LYS A 569 16.74 14.00 0.71
C LYS A 569 16.05 12.95 1.60
N LEU A 570 14.87 12.46 1.21
CA LEU A 570 14.15 11.45 2.00
C LEU A 570 14.93 10.13 2.11
N SER A 571 15.86 9.82 1.20
CA SER A 571 16.67 8.60 1.31
C SER A 571 17.64 8.62 2.48
N MET A 572 18.07 9.80 2.97
CA MET A 572 18.90 9.94 4.18
C MET A 572 18.23 9.26 5.39
N LEU A 573 16.89 9.34 5.48
CA LEU A 573 16.13 8.88 6.63
C LEU A 573 15.99 7.35 6.69
N PHE A 574 16.28 6.66 5.59
CA PHE A 574 16.19 5.20 5.50
C PHE A 574 17.57 4.52 5.48
N ILE A 575 18.59 5.17 4.89
CA ILE A 575 19.94 4.61 4.76
C ILE A 575 20.95 5.73 5.05
N SER A 576 21.72 5.59 6.12
CA SER A 576 22.82 6.48 6.50
C SER A 576 24.10 6.09 5.75
N SER A 577 24.35 6.68 4.59
CA SER A 577 25.59 6.45 3.83
C SER A 577 26.02 7.65 2.99
N ARG A 578 27.33 7.72 2.75
CA ARG A 578 28.10 8.87 2.25
C ARG A 578 27.64 9.42 0.89
N SER A 579 26.96 8.62 0.07
CA SER A 579 26.59 8.98 -1.31
C SER A 579 25.08 8.87 -1.60
N VAL A 580 24.29 8.40 -0.63
CA VAL A 580 22.89 7.98 -0.81
C VAL A 580 22.02 9.05 -1.46
N VAL A 581 22.20 10.32 -1.07
CA VAL A 581 21.44 11.49 -1.56
C VAL A 581 21.72 11.78 -3.03
N TRP A 582 22.97 11.66 -3.44
CA TRP A 582 23.43 11.94 -4.81
C TRP A 582 23.06 10.80 -5.74
N VAL A 583 23.26 9.57 -5.27
CA VAL A 583 22.85 8.34 -5.93
C VAL A 583 21.33 8.32 -6.16
N SER A 584 20.52 8.61 -5.13
CA SER A 584 19.07 8.66 -5.26
C SER A 584 18.59 9.83 -6.13
N ALA A 585 19.26 11.00 -6.09
CA ALA A 585 18.95 12.11 -7.00
C ALA A 585 19.20 11.74 -8.46
N VAL A 586 20.32 11.08 -8.78
CA VAL A 586 20.64 10.62 -10.15
C VAL A 586 19.62 9.59 -10.63
N LEU A 587 19.24 8.62 -9.79
CA LEU A 587 18.20 7.64 -10.10
C LEU A 587 16.83 8.31 -10.34
N LEU A 588 16.42 9.24 -9.47
CA LEU A 588 15.16 9.97 -9.61
C LEU A 588 15.14 10.84 -10.88
N LEU A 589 16.27 11.47 -11.23
CA LEU A 589 16.44 12.18 -12.49
C LEU A 589 16.36 11.24 -13.71
N ALA A 590 16.86 10.01 -13.63
CA ALA A 590 16.73 9.04 -14.73
C ALA A 590 15.27 8.55 -14.94
N VAL A 591 14.54 8.31 -13.85
CA VAL A 591 13.21 7.64 -13.85
C VAL A 591 12.02 8.59 -14.04
N SER A 592 12.11 9.82 -13.55
CA SER A 592 10.99 10.77 -13.56
C SER A 592 10.67 11.54 -14.86
N PRO A 593 11.53 11.66 -15.90
CA PRO A 593 11.21 12.38 -17.14
C PRO A 593 9.90 11.94 -17.83
N PRO A 594 9.55 10.64 -17.94
CA PRO A 594 8.25 10.20 -18.47
C PRO A 594 7.06 10.69 -17.65
N LEU A 595 7.23 10.91 -16.34
CA LEU A 595 6.15 11.32 -15.43
C LEU A 595 5.96 12.83 -15.38
N LEU A 596 7.06 13.59 -15.47
CA LEU A 596 7.10 15.03 -15.20
C LEU A 596 7.34 15.91 -16.43
N LEU A 597 8.15 15.47 -17.40
CA LEU A 597 8.49 16.28 -18.58
C LEU A 597 7.58 15.99 -19.78
N TYR A 598 7.32 14.72 -20.09
CA TYR A 598 6.58 14.32 -21.30
C TYR A 598 5.04 14.27 -21.14
N ARG A 599 4.52 14.77 -20.01
CA ARG A 599 3.10 14.72 -19.66
C ARG A 599 2.28 15.83 -20.32
N GLU A 600 1.99 15.69 -21.61
CA GLU A 600 0.97 16.51 -22.27
C GLU A 600 -0.43 16.21 -21.70
N ARG A 601 -1.14 17.24 -21.22
CA ARG A 601 -2.49 17.08 -20.63
C ARG A 601 -3.62 17.03 -21.66
N SER A 602 -3.35 17.31 -22.94
CA SER A 602 -4.38 17.62 -23.95
C SER A 602 -4.60 16.53 -25.01
N LYS A 603 -3.70 15.57 -25.17
CA LYS A 603 -3.84 14.44 -26.11
C LYS A 603 -3.33 13.16 -25.48
N GLY A 604 -4.14 12.09 -25.53
CA GLY A 604 -3.86 10.81 -24.87
C GLY A 604 -2.68 10.00 -25.41
N PHE A 605 -1.86 10.54 -26.32
CA PHE A 605 -0.74 9.85 -26.96
C PHE A 605 0.47 10.77 -27.20
N SER A 606 1.24 11.02 -26.13
CA SER A 606 2.64 11.45 -26.25
C SER A 606 3.46 10.25 -26.73
N LYS A 607 3.67 10.12 -28.04
CA LYS A 607 4.49 9.03 -28.62
C LYS A 607 5.96 9.46 -28.66
N MET A 608 6.66 9.19 -27.55
CA MET A 608 8.12 9.24 -27.47
C MET A 608 8.75 8.39 -28.58
N LYS A 609 9.79 8.88 -29.26
CA LYS A 609 10.43 8.11 -30.36
C LYS A 609 11.12 6.87 -29.80
N LEU A 610 11.14 5.78 -30.57
CA LEU A 610 11.68 4.49 -30.12
C LEU A 610 13.13 4.59 -29.62
N TRP A 611 13.99 5.32 -30.35
CA TRP A 611 15.38 5.59 -29.95
C TRP A 611 15.50 6.38 -28.64
N GLN A 612 14.59 7.33 -28.38
CA GLN A 612 14.55 8.05 -27.10
C GLN A 612 14.17 7.10 -25.96
N GLY A 613 13.22 6.18 -26.19
CA GLY A 613 12.85 5.14 -25.22
C GLY A 613 14.05 4.26 -24.83
N TYR A 614 14.82 3.78 -25.81
CA TYR A 614 16.05 3.02 -25.57
C TYR A 614 17.14 3.84 -24.87
N ALA A 615 17.34 5.11 -25.26
CA ALA A 615 18.31 6.00 -24.60
C ALA A 615 17.95 6.23 -23.12
N HIS A 616 16.67 6.46 -22.80
CA HIS A 616 16.22 6.58 -21.41
C HIS A 616 16.35 5.26 -20.63
N ALA A 617 16.05 4.11 -21.23
CA ALA A 617 16.26 2.81 -20.59
C ALA A 617 17.75 2.56 -20.28
N CYS A 618 18.65 2.98 -21.17
CA CYS A 618 20.11 2.92 -20.95
C CYS A 618 20.55 3.84 -19.79
N ILE A 619 20.05 5.07 -19.73
CA ILE A 619 20.32 6.01 -18.62
C ILE A 619 19.76 5.47 -17.29
N VAL A 620 18.59 4.83 -17.31
CA VAL A 620 18.03 4.15 -16.14
C VAL A 620 18.93 3.00 -15.68
N ALA A 621 19.39 2.15 -16.60
CA ALA A 621 20.31 1.04 -16.29
C ALA A 621 21.63 1.53 -15.68
N THR A 622 22.28 2.54 -16.27
CA THR A 622 23.51 3.11 -15.71
C THR A 622 23.27 3.79 -14.36
N SER A 623 22.16 4.51 -14.18
CA SER A 623 21.82 5.13 -12.88
C SER A 623 21.61 4.10 -11.77
N ALA A 624 20.93 2.99 -12.04
CA ALA A 624 20.77 1.89 -11.09
C ALA A 624 22.11 1.18 -10.79
N TRP A 625 23.05 1.16 -11.73
CA TRP A 625 24.39 0.61 -11.52
C TRP A 625 25.22 1.48 -10.57
N PHE A 626 25.11 2.81 -10.68
CA PHE A 626 25.66 3.73 -9.69
C PHE A 626 25.02 3.56 -8.29
N CYS A 627 23.82 2.98 -8.19
CA CYS A 627 23.16 2.70 -6.92
C CYS A 627 23.66 1.44 -6.18
N ARG A 628 24.55 0.64 -6.77
CA ARG A 628 24.98 -0.68 -6.23
C ARG A 628 25.44 -0.67 -4.77
N GLU A 629 26.11 0.39 -4.31
CA GLU A 629 26.65 0.50 -2.95
C GLU A 629 25.52 0.80 -1.94
N ALA A 630 24.66 1.78 -2.24
CA ALA A 630 23.46 2.03 -1.43
C ALA A 630 22.48 0.84 -1.40
N ILE A 631 22.41 0.06 -2.49
CA ILE A 631 21.61 -1.18 -2.55
C ILE A 631 22.24 -2.28 -1.68
N PHE A 632 23.57 -2.44 -1.70
CA PHE A 632 24.29 -3.37 -0.84
C PHE A 632 24.05 -3.04 0.64
N GLU A 633 24.20 -1.78 1.03
CA GLU A 633 23.97 -1.29 2.39
C GLU A 633 22.50 -1.47 2.82
N ALA A 634 21.53 -1.18 1.95
CA ALA A 634 20.10 -1.40 2.22
C ALA A 634 19.77 -2.88 2.47
N LEU A 635 20.32 -3.78 1.65
CA LEU A 635 20.14 -5.22 1.79
C LEU A 635 20.84 -5.77 3.03
N GLN A 636 22.02 -5.25 3.37
CA GLN A 636 22.75 -5.60 4.59
C GLN A 636 22.00 -5.15 5.84
N TRP A 637 21.47 -3.91 5.86
CA TRP A 637 20.63 -3.40 6.94
C TRP A 637 19.36 -4.24 7.12
N TRP A 638 18.69 -4.60 6.02
CA TRP A 638 17.48 -5.44 6.06
C TRP A 638 17.75 -6.88 6.52
N SER A 639 18.87 -7.47 6.09
CA SER A 639 19.16 -8.90 6.31
C SER A 639 20.03 -9.17 7.54
N GLY A 640 20.64 -8.14 8.14
CA GLY A 640 21.62 -8.24 9.21
C GLY A 640 22.95 -8.91 8.82
N LYS A 641 23.14 -9.24 7.53
CA LYS A 641 24.29 -9.99 6.98
C LYS A 641 24.65 -9.47 5.59
N PRO A 642 25.91 -9.58 5.13
CA PRO A 642 26.31 -9.16 3.79
C PRO A 642 25.50 -9.92 2.72
N PRO A 643 24.87 -9.23 1.76
CA PRO A 643 24.03 -9.89 0.75
C PRO A 643 24.84 -10.73 -0.24
N SER A 644 24.25 -11.86 -0.64
CA SER A 644 24.77 -12.76 -1.67
C SER A 644 24.76 -12.12 -3.06
N ASP A 645 25.57 -12.66 -3.98
CA ASP A 645 25.73 -12.10 -5.33
C ASP A 645 24.47 -12.18 -6.18
N GLY A 646 23.75 -13.30 -6.09
CA GLY A 646 22.46 -13.45 -6.75
C GLY A 646 21.43 -12.45 -6.22
N LEU A 647 21.42 -12.17 -4.91
CA LEU A 647 20.55 -11.19 -4.30
C LEU A 647 20.90 -9.75 -4.76
N LEU A 648 22.19 -9.40 -4.76
CA LEU A 648 22.68 -8.10 -5.24
C LEU A 648 22.35 -7.89 -6.72
N LEU A 649 22.72 -8.83 -7.61
CA LEU A 649 22.44 -8.69 -9.03
C LEU A 649 20.93 -8.73 -9.33
N GLY A 650 20.17 -9.57 -8.63
CA GLY A 650 18.71 -9.61 -8.71
C GLY A 650 18.06 -8.29 -8.31
N SER A 651 18.57 -7.62 -7.27
CA SER A 651 18.11 -6.30 -6.86
C SER A 651 18.41 -5.20 -7.88
N TYR A 652 19.56 -5.23 -8.54
CA TYR A 652 19.86 -4.34 -9.67
C TYR A 652 18.93 -4.58 -10.87
N ILE A 653 18.74 -5.85 -11.28
CA ILE A 653 17.84 -6.20 -12.40
C ILE A 653 16.38 -5.83 -12.08
N LEU A 654 15.93 -6.07 -10.84
CA LEU A 654 14.59 -5.68 -10.42
C LEU A 654 14.42 -4.16 -10.39
N LEU A 655 15.40 -3.43 -9.85
CA LEU A 655 15.36 -1.97 -9.79
C LEU A 655 15.29 -1.37 -11.19
N THR A 656 16.13 -1.83 -12.13
CA THR A 656 16.10 -1.37 -13.52
C THR A 656 14.77 -1.69 -14.21
N GLY A 657 14.20 -2.88 -13.97
CA GLY A 657 12.86 -3.25 -14.44
C GLY A 657 11.77 -2.31 -13.92
N ILE A 658 11.68 -2.12 -12.59
CA ILE A 658 10.70 -1.22 -11.95
C ILE A 658 10.88 0.23 -12.44
N ALA A 659 12.12 0.71 -12.51
CA ALA A 659 12.47 2.03 -12.99
C ALA A 659 12.09 2.29 -14.47
N CYS A 660 12.02 1.24 -15.30
CA CYS A 660 11.55 1.33 -16.69
C CYS A 660 10.02 1.28 -16.83
N MET A 661 9.25 0.91 -15.80
CA MET A 661 7.78 0.81 -15.88
C MET A 661 7.09 2.09 -16.38
N PRO A 662 7.44 3.32 -15.93
CA PRO A 662 6.77 4.54 -16.40
C PRO A 662 6.94 4.81 -17.90
N ILE A 663 8.08 4.40 -18.48
CA ILE A 663 8.36 4.52 -19.92
C ILE A 663 7.37 3.65 -20.70
N VAL A 664 7.27 2.36 -20.33
CA VAL A 664 6.43 1.38 -21.03
C VAL A 664 4.94 1.60 -20.78
N ALA A 665 4.54 1.90 -19.55
CA ALA A 665 3.15 2.06 -19.16
C ALA A 665 2.49 3.30 -19.79
N LEU A 666 3.22 4.42 -19.90
CA LEU A 666 2.67 5.70 -20.38
C LEU A 666 2.91 5.95 -21.87
N HIS A 667 4.12 5.67 -22.38
CA HIS A 667 4.49 6.06 -23.76
C HIS A 667 4.41 4.89 -24.75
N PHE A 668 4.75 3.67 -24.31
CA PHE A 668 4.73 2.46 -25.14
C PHE A 668 3.57 1.51 -24.77
N SER A 669 2.45 2.06 -24.29
CA SER A 669 1.27 1.29 -23.88
C SER A 669 0.67 0.42 -25.00
N HIS A 670 0.84 0.83 -26.26
CA HIS A 670 0.48 0.04 -27.46
C HIS A 670 1.44 -1.11 -27.76
N ALA A 671 2.72 -0.98 -27.39
CA ALA A 671 3.75 -1.94 -27.76
C ALA A 671 3.73 -3.13 -26.78
N GLN A 672 2.88 -4.11 -27.09
CA GLN A 672 2.84 -5.38 -26.38
C GLN A 672 4.24 -6.04 -26.19
N PRO A 673 5.17 -6.08 -27.18
CA PRO A 673 6.51 -6.62 -26.93
C PRO A 673 7.28 -5.89 -25.81
N ALA A 674 7.12 -4.56 -25.67
CA ALA A 674 7.79 -3.81 -24.60
C ALA A 674 7.22 -4.17 -23.21
N LYS A 675 5.90 -4.36 -23.09
CA LYS A 675 5.25 -4.84 -21.85
C LYS A 675 5.71 -6.24 -21.47
N ARG A 676 5.82 -7.14 -22.46
CA ARG A 676 6.24 -8.52 -22.27
C ARG A 676 7.72 -8.62 -21.85
N PHE A 677 8.60 -7.87 -22.53
CA PHE A 677 10.02 -7.80 -22.18
C PHE A 677 10.25 -7.20 -20.78
N LEU A 678 9.54 -6.12 -20.44
CA LEU A 678 9.57 -5.52 -19.10
C LEU A 678 9.17 -6.53 -18.01
N LEU A 679 8.12 -7.30 -18.24
CA LEU A 679 7.67 -8.35 -17.31
C LEU A 679 8.72 -9.47 -17.17
N LEU A 680 9.41 -9.83 -18.24
CA LEU A 680 10.51 -10.80 -18.20
C LEU A 680 11.72 -10.28 -17.40
N VAL A 681 12.11 -9.00 -17.57
CA VAL A 681 13.20 -8.38 -16.78
C VAL A 681 12.84 -8.33 -15.29
N VAL A 682 11.61 -7.95 -14.94
CA VAL A 682 11.14 -7.93 -13.54
C VAL A 682 11.12 -9.35 -12.95
N ALA A 683 10.64 -10.34 -13.71
CA ALA A 683 10.67 -11.74 -13.29
C ALA A 683 12.10 -12.26 -13.09
N MET A 684 13.03 -11.90 -13.99
CA MET A 684 14.46 -12.26 -13.85
C MET A 684 15.05 -11.68 -12.57
N GLY A 685 14.80 -10.40 -12.26
CA GLY A 685 15.25 -9.78 -11.01
C GLY A 685 14.72 -10.50 -9.76
N LEU A 686 13.42 -10.81 -9.73
CA LEU A 686 12.80 -11.56 -8.64
C LEU A 686 13.36 -12.97 -8.49
N LEU A 687 13.58 -13.68 -9.61
CA LEU A 687 14.15 -15.04 -9.59
C LEU A 687 15.58 -15.06 -9.04
N PHE A 688 16.40 -14.06 -9.40
CA PHE A 688 17.75 -13.91 -8.84
C PHE A 688 17.73 -13.59 -7.33
N MET A 689 16.79 -12.78 -6.85
CA MET A 689 16.60 -12.55 -5.41
C MET A 689 16.20 -13.82 -4.64
N LEU A 690 15.27 -14.60 -5.19
CA LEU A 690 14.71 -15.78 -4.54
C LEU A 690 15.67 -16.98 -4.56
N MET A 691 16.33 -17.22 -5.70
CA MET A 691 17.19 -18.40 -5.90
C MET A 691 18.66 -18.15 -5.56
N GLN A 692 19.06 -16.88 -5.43
CA GLN A 692 20.40 -16.43 -5.06
C GLN A 692 21.55 -17.20 -5.77
N PRO A 693 21.53 -17.30 -7.11
CA PRO A 693 22.57 -18.00 -7.84
C PRO A 693 23.94 -17.35 -7.55
N PRO A 694 24.99 -18.12 -7.22
CA PRO A 694 26.33 -17.57 -7.09
C PRO A 694 26.87 -17.21 -8.46
N ILE A 695 27.59 -16.10 -8.51
CA ILE A 695 28.13 -15.50 -9.72
C ILE A 695 29.63 -15.31 -9.48
N PRO A 696 30.53 -15.79 -10.35
CA PRO A 696 31.96 -15.55 -10.19
C PRO A 696 32.24 -14.04 -10.30
N LEU A 697 32.65 -13.42 -9.19
CA LEU A 697 32.58 -11.96 -9.02
C LEU A 697 33.55 -11.14 -9.89
N SER A 698 34.52 -11.79 -10.51
CA SER A 698 35.64 -11.14 -11.22
C SER A 698 35.22 -10.23 -12.38
N TRP A 699 33.98 -10.33 -12.87
CA TRP A 699 33.47 -9.60 -14.03
C TRP A 699 32.45 -8.48 -13.71
N ALA A 700 31.91 -8.41 -12.49
CA ALA A 700 30.75 -7.55 -12.19
C ALA A 700 31.04 -6.41 -11.18
N PHE A 701 31.31 -6.73 -9.91
CA PHE A 701 31.21 -5.74 -8.82
C PHE A 701 32.58 -5.41 -8.19
N ARG A 702 33.39 -4.60 -8.90
CA ARG A 702 34.63 -4.04 -8.36
C ARG A 702 34.31 -2.77 -7.53
N SER A 703 33.89 -2.98 -6.28
CA SER A 703 33.74 -1.93 -5.26
C SER A 703 34.45 -2.35 -3.98
N ASP A 704 35.32 -1.49 -3.46
CA ASP A 704 36.17 -1.81 -2.31
C ASP A 704 35.37 -1.99 -1.02
N LEU A 705 34.23 -1.31 -0.89
CA LEU A 705 33.27 -1.48 0.21
C LEU A 705 32.71 -2.91 0.26
N ILE A 706 32.27 -3.42 -0.90
CA ILE A 706 31.66 -4.75 -1.04
C ILE A 706 32.71 -5.86 -0.82
N ASN A 707 33.95 -5.63 -1.25
CA ASN A 707 35.06 -6.54 -1.03
C ASN A 707 35.45 -6.59 0.46
N ALA A 708 35.60 -5.43 1.11
CA ALA A 708 35.96 -5.35 2.53
C ALA A 708 34.92 -6.02 3.43
N ALA A 709 33.62 -5.79 3.19
CA ALA A 709 32.53 -6.39 3.96
C ALA A 709 32.44 -7.92 3.87
N ARG A 710 33.14 -8.55 2.91
CA ARG A 710 33.17 -10.01 2.71
C ARG A 710 34.46 -10.67 3.18
N GLN A 711 35.48 -9.87 3.50
CA GLN A 711 36.77 -10.34 4.00
C GLN A 711 36.85 -10.30 5.54
N SER A 712 35.71 -10.15 6.22
CA SER A 712 35.61 -10.33 7.68
C SER A 712 36.07 -11.74 8.06
N SER A 713 37.14 -11.81 8.87
CA SER A 713 37.67 -13.06 9.44
C SER A 713 36.66 -13.81 10.31
N ASP A 714 35.64 -13.10 10.78
CA ASP A 714 34.74 -13.56 11.83
C ASP A 714 33.61 -14.40 11.23
N ASP A 715 33.10 -14.08 10.03
CA ASP A 715 32.06 -14.88 9.38
C ASP A 715 32.59 -16.27 8.98
N THR A 716 33.84 -16.37 8.50
CA THR A 716 34.44 -17.66 8.12
C THR A 716 34.85 -18.52 9.30
N SER A 717 35.15 -17.91 10.45
CA SER A 717 35.50 -18.62 11.70
C SER A 717 34.28 -19.00 12.54
N ILE A 718 33.21 -18.21 12.55
CA ILE A 718 31.98 -18.49 13.31
C ILE A 718 31.09 -19.51 12.58
N TYR A 719 30.88 -19.38 11.27
CA TYR A 719 29.96 -20.25 10.52
C TYR A 719 30.64 -21.40 9.78
N GLY A 720 31.98 -21.40 9.71
CA GLY A 720 32.78 -22.41 9.04
C GLY A 720 32.63 -22.42 7.51
N PHE A 721 33.43 -23.26 6.86
CA PHE A 721 33.30 -23.51 5.42
C PHE A 721 32.05 -24.39 5.18
N VAL A 722 30.90 -23.74 4.95
CA VAL A 722 29.70 -24.46 4.49
C VAL A 722 30.03 -25.17 3.18
N VAL A 723 29.99 -26.50 3.20
CA VAL A 723 30.32 -27.36 2.05
C VAL A 723 29.58 -26.86 0.82
N SER A 724 30.33 -26.50 -0.22
CA SER A 724 29.80 -25.91 -1.45
C SER A 724 28.91 -26.92 -2.19
N ARG A 725 27.59 -26.84 -1.96
CA ARG A 725 26.62 -27.49 -2.84
C ARG A 725 26.88 -27.05 -4.28
N SER A 726 26.72 -27.95 -5.24
CA SER A 726 26.81 -27.57 -6.65
C SER A 726 25.64 -26.65 -6.99
N THR A 727 25.92 -25.38 -7.25
CA THR A 727 24.92 -24.29 -7.31
C THR A 727 24.48 -23.93 -8.73
N TRP A 728 25.09 -24.54 -9.74
CA TRP A 728 24.67 -24.45 -11.14
C TRP A 728 23.22 -24.91 -11.42
N PRO A 729 22.56 -25.82 -10.67
CA PRO A 729 21.18 -26.22 -10.92
C PRO A 729 20.18 -25.05 -10.78
N SER A 730 20.45 -24.08 -9.92
CA SER A 730 19.60 -22.89 -9.77
C SER A 730 19.46 -22.10 -11.08
N TRP A 731 20.51 -22.06 -11.91
CA TRP A 731 20.48 -21.43 -13.23
C TRP A 731 19.58 -22.17 -14.22
N LEU A 732 19.48 -23.51 -14.13
CA LEU A 732 18.52 -24.28 -14.92
C LEU A 732 17.09 -23.93 -14.53
N LEU A 733 16.80 -23.83 -13.23
CA LEU A 733 15.46 -23.46 -12.75
C LEU A 733 15.08 -22.03 -13.19
N ILE A 734 16.01 -21.07 -13.10
CA ILE A 734 15.79 -19.71 -13.62
C ILE A 734 15.50 -19.74 -15.12
N ALA A 735 16.23 -20.56 -15.91
CA ALA A 735 15.99 -20.72 -17.35
C ALA A 735 14.62 -21.36 -17.66
N THR A 736 14.16 -22.36 -16.90
CA THR A 736 12.81 -22.95 -17.08
C THR A 736 11.71 -21.91 -16.85
N ILE A 737 11.80 -21.12 -15.77
CA ILE A 737 10.76 -20.15 -15.42
C ILE A 737 10.76 -18.97 -16.41
N LEU A 738 11.92 -18.48 -16.83
CA LEU A 738 11.99 -17.40 -17.83
C LEU A 738 11.53 -17.87 -19.22
N SER A 739 11.87 -19.09 -19.65
CA SER A 739 11.41 -19.63 -20.94
C SER A 739 9.91 -19.91 -20.96
N THR A 740 9.34 -20.46 -19.88
CA THR A 740 7.88 -20.65 -19.75
C THR A 740 7.13 -19.32 -19.72
N LEU A 741 7.65 -18.31 -19.01
CA LEU A 741 7.07 -16.97 -19.02
C LEU A 741 7.16 -16.31 -20.42
N ALA A 742 8.27 -16.47 -21.13
CA ALA A 742 8.46 -15.99 -22.50
C ALA A 742 7.53 -16.67 -23.52
N ALA A 743 7.18 -17.94 -23.28
CA ALA A 743 6.21 -18.70 -24.08
C ALA A 743 4.77 -18.23 -23.85
N ILE A 744 4.32 -18.18 -22.59
CA ILE A 744 2.95 -17.75 -22.23
C ILE A 744 2.68 -16.31 -22.68
N THR A 745 3.70 -15.46 -22.63
CA THR A 745 3.62 -14.06 -23.06
C THR A 745 3.73 -13.87 -24.59
N ASP A 746 3.85 -14.93 -25.39
CA ASP A 746 4.14 -14.88 -26.84
C ASP A 746 5.33 -13.97 -27.20
N ILE A 747 6.40 -13.94 -26.39
CA ILE A 747 7.71 -13.42 -26.82
C ILE A 747 8.32 -14.43 -27.80
N ILE A 748 8.20 -15.72 -27.47
CA ILE A 748 8.53 -16.84 -28.35
C ILE A 748 7.23 -17.30 -29.04
N PRO A 749 7.11 -17.29 -30.38
CA PRO A 749 5.85 -17.51 -31.11
C PRO A 749 5.42 -19.00 -31.22
N ILE A 750 5.32 -19.69 -30.08
CA ILE A 750 5.02 -21.14 -29.94
C ILE A 750 3.59 -21.51 -30.40
N LYS A 751 2.68 -20.54 -30.48
CA LYS A 751 1.31 -20.76 -30.99
C LYS A 751 1.28 -21.10 -32.48
N PHE A 752 2.18 -20.54 -33.29
CA PHE A 752 2.12 -20.63 -34.75
C PHE A 752 3.02 -21.73 -35.33
N ILE A 753 4.10 -22.11 -34.66
CA ILE A 753 5.11 -23.04 -35.17
C ILE A 753 5.16 -24.29 -34.29
N VAL A 754 4.77 -25.45 -34.84
CA VAL A 754 4.68 -26.72 -34.10
C VAL A 754 6.06 -27.28 -33.74
N GLU A 755 7.06 -27.12 -34.62
CA GLU A 755 8.44 -27.52 -34.33
C GLU A 755 9.02 -26.74 -33.15
N LEU A 756 8.86 -25.41 -33.16
CA LEU A 756 9.28 -24.54 -32.06
C LEU A 756 8.57 -24.90 -30.74
N ARG A 757 7.30 -25.34 -30.79
CA ARG A 757 6.56 -25.88 -29.64
C ARG A 757 7.17 -27.17 -29.09
N ALA A 758 7.55 -28.09 -29.96
CA ALA A 758 8.21 -29.33 -29.57
C ALA A 758 9.60 -29.06 -28.95
N PHE A 759 10.44 -28.25 -29.60
CA PHE A 759 11.74 -27.84 -29.07
C PHE A 759 11.62 -27.13 -27.71
N TYR A 760 10.63 -26.24 -27.57
CA TYR A 760 10.34 -25.57 -26.29
C TYR A 760 9.91 -26.57 -25.19
N ALA A 761 8.97 -27.48 -25.48
CA ALA A 761 8.48 -28.45 -24.51
C ALA A 761 9.60 -29.39 -24.03
N VAL A 762 10.43 -29.88 -24.96
CA VAL A 762 11.62 -30.70 -24.66
C VAL A 762 12.66 -29.89 -23.89
N GLY A 763 12.93 -28.64 -24.28
CA GLY A 763 13.88 -27.75 -23.61
C GLY A 763 13.53 -27.48 -22.14
N VAL A 764 12.27 -27.14 -21.87
CA VAL A 764 11.76 -26.93 -20.49
C VAL A 764 11.79 -28.25 -19.70
N GLY A 765 11.39 -29.36 -20.32
CA GLY A 765 11.43 -30.68 -19.69
C GLY A 765 12.83 -31.12 -19.30
N MET A 766 13.82 -30.95 -20.18
CA MET A 766 15.22 -31.31 -19.91
C MET A 766 15.82 -30.42 -18.82
N THR A 767 15.61 -29.10 -18.89
CA THR A 767 16.18 -28.16 -17.91
C THR A 767 15.56 -28.32 -16.52
N LEU A 768 14.24 -28.56 -16.42
CA LEU A 768 13.58 -28.89 -15.16
C LEU A 768 13.98 -30.28 -14.65
N GLY A 769 14.11 -31.26 -15.55
CA GLY A 769 14.51 -32.63 -15.23
C GLY A 769 15.91 -32.70 -14.63
N MET A 770 16.89 -32.06 -15.28
CA MET A 770 18.27 -31.97 -14.78
C MET A 770 18.34 -31.25 -13.43
N TYR A 771 17.55 -30.19 -13.22
CA TYR A 771 17.44 -29.53 -11.92
C TYR A 771 16.93 -30.47 -10.82
N ILE A 772 15.81 -31.17 -11.05
CA ILE A 772 15.23 -32.07 -10.05
C ILE A 772 16.18 -33.25 -9.74
N CYS A 773 16.85 -33.80 -10.75
CA CYS A 773 17.83 -34.86 -10.57
C CYS A 773 19.02 -34.42 -9.70
N THR A 774 19.57 -33.23 -9.96
CA THR A 774 20.78 -32.75 -9.28
C THR A 774 20.54 -32.25 -7.87
N GLU A 775 19.40 -31.58 -7.60
CA GLU A 775 19.08 -31.07 -6.26
C GLU A 775 18.55 -32.17 -5.31
N TYR A 776 17.75 -33.12 -5.81
CA TYR A 776 17.05 -34.10 -4.96
C TYR A 776 17.54 -35.55 -5.06
N PHE A 777 18.27 -35.92 -6.13
CA PHE A 777 18.66 -37.32 -6.41
C PHE A 777 20.18 -37.48 -6.68
N PHE A 778 21.01 -36.57 -6.15
CA PHE A 778 22.45 -36.36 -6.46
C PHE A 778 23.35 -37.61 -6.59
N GLN A 779 22.95 -38.75 -6.02
CA GLN A 779 23.78 -39.96 -5.86
C GLN A 779 23.34 -41.15 -6.75
N ALA A 780 22.32 -41.00 -7.61
CA ALA A 780 21.74 -42.09 -8.41
C ALA A 780 21.88 -41.84 -9.93
N THR A 781 23.07 -42.03 -10.48
CA THR A 781 23.40 -41.74 -11.89
C THR A 781 22.53 -42.45 -12.92
N ILE A 782 22.12 -43.70 -12.65
CA ILE A 782 21.25 -44.51 -13.53
C ILE A 782 19.79 -44.02 -13.49
N LEU A 783 19.37 -43.36 -12.40
CA LEU A 783 18.01 -42.82 -12.23
C LEU A 783 17.79 -41.51 -13.02
N TYR A 784 18.87 -40.76 -13.28
CA TYR A 784 18.82 -39.48 -14.00
C TYR A 784 18.15 -39.52 -15.38
N PRO A 785 18.55 -40.39 -16.34
CA PRO A 785 17.88 -40.44 -17.64
C PRO A 785 16.39 -40.82 -17.53
N LEU A 786 16.04 -41.61 -16.51
CA LEU A 786 14.67 -42.06 -16.26
C LEU A 786 13.79 -40.91 -15.74
N ILE A 787 14.28 -40.13 -14.76
CA ILE A 787 13.57 -38.95 -14.21
C ILE A 787 13.54 -37.79 -15.22
N VAL A 788 14.64 -37.52 -15.94
CA VAL A 788 14.62 -36.53 -17.03
C VAL A 788 13.61 -36.95 -18.10
N GLY A 789 13.56 -38.24 -18.44
CA GLY A 789 12.57 -38.80 -19.36
C GLY A 789 11.12 -38.60 -18.90
N THR A 790 10.79 -38.85 -17.62
CA THR A 790 9.42 -38.63 -17.11
C THR A 790 9.02 -37.15 -17.17
N ILE A 791 9.94 -36.25 -16.82
CA ILE A 791 9.67 -34.80 -16.79
C ILE A 791 9.57 -34.22 -18.21
N VAL A 792 10.36 -34.71 -19.17
CA VAL A 792 10.21 -34.38 -20.61
C VAL A 792 8.89 -34.91 -21.16
N CYS A 793 8.48 -36.14 -20.80
CA CYS A 793 7.17 -36.65 -21.20
C CYS A 793 6.02 -35.81 -20.62
N ALA A 794 6.12 -35.40 -19.35
CA ALA A 794 5.15 -34.54 -18.70
C ALA A 794 5.10 -33.14 -19.34
N SER A 795 6.23 -32.51 -19.65
CA SER A 795 6.25 -31.20 -20.31
C SER A 795 5.71 -31.24 -21.75
N ILE A 796 5.98 -32.32 -22.50
CA ILE A 796 5.36 -32.56 -23.81
C ILE A 796 3.85 -32.72 -23.66
N PHE A 797 3.39 -33.50 -22.68
CA PHE A 797 1.95 -33.68 -22.43
C PHE A 797 1.28 -32.31 -22.20
N VAL A 798 1.75 -31.55 -21.20
CA VAL A 798 1.25 -30.23 -20.81
C VAL A 798 1.24 -29.25 -22.00
N VAL A 799 2.36 -29.08 -22.71
CA VAL A 799 2.43 -28.07 -23.78
C VAL A 799 1.51 -28.42 -24.97
N PHE A 800 1.25 -29.71 -25.23
CA PHE A 800 0.36 -30.15 -26.32
C PHE A 800 -1.09 -30.43 -25.88
N THR A 801 -1.43 -30.37 -24.58
CA THR A 801 -2.81 -30.20 -24.10
C THR A 801 -3.27 -28.75 -24.25
N HIS A 802 -2.52 -27.79 -23.69
CA HIS A 802 -2.88 -26.36 -23.77
C HIS A 802 -2.79 -25.79 -25.20
N LEU A 803 -1.90 -26.31 -26.05
CA LEU A 803 -1.81 -25.93 -27.47
C LEU A 803 -1.91 -27.18 -28.34
N PRO A 804 -3.13 -27.64 -28.69
CA PRO A 804 -3.30 -28.85 -29.49
C PRO A 804 -2.71 -28.72 -30.90
N SER A 805 -2.40 -29.88 -31.48
CA SER A 805 -1.98 -30.08 -32.87
C SER A 805 -2.74 -31.25 -33.47
N ALA A 806 -2.76 -31.38 -34.80
CA ALA A 806 -3.39 -32.52 -35.48
C ALA A 806 -2.80 -33.89 -35.07
N SER A 807 -1.57 -33.94 -34.58
CA SER A 807 -0.91 -35.15 -34.07
C SER A 807 -1.17 -35.43 -32.58
N SER A 808 -1.64 -34.45 -31.81
CA SER A 808 -1.82 -34.56 -30.36
C SER A 808 -2.79 -35.69 -29.98
N THR A 809 -3.92 -35.82 -30.70
CA THR A 809 -4.96 -36.82 -30.42
C THR A 809 -4.48 -38.29 -30.48
N ARG A 810 -3.43 -38.57 -31.25
CA ARG A 810 -2.83 -39.92 -31.37
C ARG A 810 -1.64 -40.13 -30.44
N ILE A 811 -0.86 -39.07 -30.17
CA ILE A 811 0.42 -39.18 -29.45
C ILE A 811 0.23 -39.00 -27.94
N LEU A 812 -0.61 -38.07 -27.48
CA LEU A 812 -0.72 -37.75 -26.04
C LEU A 812 -1.18 -38.92 -25.16
N PRO A 813 -2.15 -39.77 -25.57
CA PRO A 813 -2.52 -40.96 -24.79
C PRO A 813 -1.35 -41.94 -24.61
N LEU A 814 -0.48 -42.07 -25.63
CA LEU A 814 0.72 -42.91 -25.56
C LEU A 814 1.78 -42.30 -24.63
N VAL A 815 1.96 -40.98 -24.65
CA VAL A 815 2.84 -40.25 -23.72
C VAL A 815 2.35 -40.41 -22.28
N PHE A 816 1.05 -40.33 -22.02
CA PHE A 816 0.49 -40.59 -20.69
C PHE A 816 0.71 -42.03 -20.24
N ALA A 817 0.46 -43.02 -21.11
CA ALA A 817 0.73 -44.42 -20.83
C ALA A 817 2.22 -44.67 -20.49
N LEU A 818 3.14 -43.99 -21.18
CA LEU A 818 4.57 -44.04 -20.90
C LEU A 818 4.90 -43.45 -19.51
N ILE A 819 4.31 -42.31 -19.12
CA ILE A 819 4.48 -41.72 -17.77
C ILE A 819 3.99 -42.71 -16.69
N VAL A 820 2.83 -43.33 -16.89
CA VAL A 820 2.27 -44.33 -15.95
C VAL A 820 3.16 -45.57 -15.86
N ALA A 821 3.72 -46.05 -16.99
CA ALA A 821 4.63 -47.19 -17.02
C ALA A 821 6.00 -46.88 -16.34
N LEU A 822 6.45 -45.63 -16.37
CA LEU A 822 7.71 -45.21 -15.73
C LEU A 822 7.62 -45.16 -14.19
N LEU A 823 6.44 -45.04 -13.59
CA LEU A 823 6.25 -45.06 -12.12
C LEU A 823 6.75 -46.36 -11.46
N PRO A 824 6.26 -47.57 -11.80
CA PRO A 824 6.73 -48.81 -11.18
C PRO A 824 8.21 -49.08 -11.51
N VAL A 825 8.69 -48.71 -12.70
CA VAL A 825 10.08 -48.91 -13.11
C VAL A 825 11.04 -48.05 -12.28
N THR A 826 10.76 -46.74 -12.14
CA THR A 826 11.55 -45.84 -11.30
C THR A 826 11.55 -46.28 -9.83
N TYR A 827 10.38 -46.66 -9.29
CA TYR A 827 10.23 -47.08 -7.89
C TYR A 827 10.95 -48.40 -7.55
N LEU A 828 10.97 -49.38 -8.47
CA LEU A 828 11.69 -50.64 -8.28
C LEU A 828 13.20 -50.50 -8.50
N LEU A 829 13.63 -49.70 -9.47
CA LEU A 829 15.06 -49.50 -9.76
C LEU A 829 15.77 -48.77 -8.60
N GLU A 830 15.11 -47.78 -8.01
CA GLU A 830 15.56 -47.08 -6.79
C GLU A 830 15.68 -48.01 -5.57
N ARG A 831 14.96 -49.15 -5.57
CA ARG A 831 15.11 -50.18 -4.54
C ARG A 831 16.36 -51.04 -4.73
N GLN A 832 16.75 -51.33 -5.96
CA GLN A 832 17.89 -52.21 -6.26
C GLN A 832 19.22 -51.46 -6.14
N LEU A 833 19.36 -50.32 -6.80
CA LEU A 833 20.64 -49.59 -6.93
C LEU A 833 21.27 -49.15 -5.61
N ARG A 834 20.45 -48.81 -4.59
CA ARG A 834 20.96 -48.46 -3.25
C ARG A 834 21.00 -49.63 -2.27
N ALA A 835 20.45 -50.80 -2.61
CA ALA A 835 20.61 -52.00 -1.79
C ALA A 835 21.96 -52.69 -2.04
N GLU A 836 22.52 -52.56 -3.25
CA GLU A 836 23.85 -53.08 -3.59
C GLU A 836 25.00 -52.28 -2.96
N GLY A 837 24.78 -51.00 -2.64
CA GLY A 837 25.78 -50.11 -2.02
C GLY A 837 25.96 -50.27 -0.49
N THR A 838 25.60 -51.42 0.07
CA THR A 838 25.60 -51.63 1.53
C THR A 838 27.00 -51.95 2.05
N GLY A 839 27.68 -50.97 2.66
CA GLY A 839 28.89 -51.19 3.46
C GLY A 839 28.61 -51.96 4.76
N GLU A 840 29.65 -52.52 5.37
CA GLU A 840 29.53 -53.52 6.46
C GLU A 840 29.15 -52.93 7.85
N ASP A 841 29.15 -51.60 8.03
CA ASP A 841 28.86 -50.94 9.31
C ASP A 841 27.35 -50.74 9.58
N GLU A 842 26.87 -51.19 10.75
CA GLU A 842 25.44 -51.17 11.11
C GLU A 842 24.84 -49.76 11.25
N ALA A 843 25.63 -48.77 11.68
CA ALA A 843 25.17 -47.39 11.82
C ALA A 843 24.90 -46.73 10.46
N ASP A 844 25.82 -46.90 9.51
CA ASP A 844 25.67 -46.40 8.14
C ASP A 844 24.58 -47.17 7.38
N LYS A 845 24.36 -48.44 7.71
CA LYS A 845 23.23 -49.23 7.20
C LYS A 845 21.88 -48.63 7.59
N PHE A 846 21.74 -48.08 8.81
CA PHE A 846 20.49 -47.42 9.23
C PHE A 846 20.28 -46.05 8.56
N THR A 847 21.33 -45.23 8.46
CA THR A 847 21.24 -43.92 7.79
C THR A 847 21.00 -44.04 6.28
N THR A 848 21.62 -45.03 5.62
CA THR A 848 21.37 -45.33 4.21
C THR A 848 19.96 -45.90 3.99
N LEU A 849 19.45 -46.79 4.85
CA LEU A 849 18.06 -47.27 4.78
C LEU A 849 17.04 -46.12 4.91
N LEU A 850 17.25 -45.18 5.83
CA LEU A 850 16.42 -43.98 5.97
C LEU A 850 16.50 -43.08 4.72
N ALA A 851 17.68 -42.90 4.13
CA ALA A 851 17.86 -42.14 2.90
C ALA A 851 17.16 -42.81 1.70
N ILE A 852 17.19 -44.14 1.60
CA ILE A 852 16.48 -44.92 0.59
C ILE A 852 14.97 -44.75 0.74
N GLU A 853 14.44 -44.87 1.96
CA GLU A 853 13.00 -44.74 2.18
C GLU A 853 12.52 -43.30 1.94
N GLY A 854 13.33 -42.30 2.33
CA GLY A 854 13.12 -40.90 2.01
C GLY A 854 13.06 -40.63 0.50
N ALA A 855 14.00 -41.20 -0.27
CA ALA A 855 14.04 -41.04 -1.73
C ALA A 855 12.87 -41.73 -2.45
N ARG A 856 12.41 -42.91 -1.98
CA ARG A 856 11.18 -43.53 -2.52
C ARG A 856 9.93 -42.69 -2.22
N LYS A 857 9.84 -42.10 -1.03
CA LYS A 857 8.75 -41.19 -0.64
C LYS A 857 8.77 -39.90 -1.46
N SER A 858 9.94 -39.31 -1.72
CA SER A 858 10.04 -38.11 -2.59
C SER A 858 9.70 -38.43 -4.05
N LEU A 859 10.10 -39.60 -4.56
CA LEU A 859 9.76 -40.06 -5.90
C LEU A 859 8.25 -40.29 -6.09
N LEU A 860 7.58 -40.92 -5.12
CA LEU A 860 6.11 -41.01 -5.09
C LEU A 860 5.47 -39.61 -5.08
N GLY A 861 6.02 -38.67 -4.31
CA GLY A 861 5.58 -37.26 -4.31
C GLY A 861 5.71 -36.57 -5.67
N LEU A 862 6.81 -36.80 -6.39
CA LEU A 862 7.03 -36.26 -7.75
C LEU A 862 5.96 -36.75 -8.73
N PHE A 863 5.66 -38.04 -8.74
CA PHE A 863 4.61 -38.60 -9.61
C PHE A 863 3.20 -38.14 -9.19
N ALA A 864 2.91 -38.03 -7.89
CA ALA A 864 1.64 -37.47 -7.42
C ALA A 864 1.42 -36.03 -7.92
N MET A 865 2.48 -35.21 -7.92
CA MET A 865 2.46 -33.84 -8.46
C MET A 865 2.23 -33.83 -9.98
N ILE A 866 2.93 -34.67 -10.75
CA ILE A 866 2.74 -34.79 -12.20
C ILE A 866 1.30 -35.19 -12.54
N PHE A 867 0.74 -36.20 -11.85
CA PHE A 867 -0.65 -36.62 -12.10
C PHE A 867 -1.69 -35.58 -11.64
N MET A 868 -1.40 -34.80 -10.60
CA MET A 868 -2.24 -33.67 -10.19
C MET A 868 -2.24 -32.56 -11.26
N LEU A 869 -1.06 -32.23 -11.80
CA LEU A 869 -0.90 -31.22 -12.87
C LEU A 869 -1.66 -31.61 -14.13
N ILE A 870 -1.44 -32.84 -14.63
CA ILE A 870 -2.13 -33.39 -15.81
C ILE A 870 -3.66 -33.37 -15.61
N SER A 871 -4.13 -33.75 -14.42
CA SER A 871 -5.55 -33.75 -14.10
C SER A 871 -6.16 -32.34 -14.11
N LEU A 872 -5.49 -31.37 -13.47
CA LEU A 872 -5.93 -29.98 -13.41
C LEU A 872 -6.01 -29.36 -14.80
N GLU A 873 -5.02 -29.61 -15.65
CA GLU A 873 -4.96 -29.07 -16.99
C GLU A 873 -6.04 -29.64 -17.90
N VAL A 874 -6.19 -30.97 -17.93
CA VAL A 874 -7.28 -31.63 -18.66
C VAL A 874 -8.64 -31.11 -18.19
N LYS A 875 -8.80 -30.84 -16.88
CA LYS A 875 -10.03 -30.26 -16.32
C LYS A 875 -10.27 -28.83 -16.81
N PHE A 876 -9.22 -28.02 -16.91
CA PHE A 876 -9.27 -26.64 -17.37
C PHE A 876 -9.64 -26.56 -18.86
N GLU A 877 -8.92 -27.29 -19.71
CA GLU A 877 -9.15 -27.29 -21.17
C GLU A 877 -10.52 -27.87 -21.54
N LEU A 878 -10.94 -28.98 -20.91
CA LEU A 878 -12.29 -29.51 -21.11
C LEU A 878 -13.37 -28.48 -20.73
N GLY A 879 -13.15 -27.72 -19.65
CA GLY A 879 -14.03 -26.62 -19.24
C GLY A 879 -14.04 -25.45 -20.23
N ALA A 880 -12.90 -25.11 -20.83
CA ALA A 880 -12.78 -24.07 -21.85
C ALA A 880 -13.54 -24.46 -23.14
N ILE A 881 -13.31 -25.67 -23.66
CA ILE A 881 -13.95 -26.20 -24.88
C ILE A 881 -15.48 -26.29 -24.71
N ILE A 882 -15.97 -26.75 -23.55
CA ILE A 882 -17.41 -26.80 -23.26
C ILE A 882 -18.02 -25.39 -23.26
N ARG A 883 -17.31 -24.39 -22.73
CA ARG A 883 -17.77 -23.00 -22.69
C ARG A 883 -17.81 -22.36 -24.08
N GLU A 884 -16.81 -22.61 -24.91
CA GLU A 884 -16.74 -22.11 -26.29
C GLU A 884 -17.89 -22.68 -27.13
N LYS A 885 -18.03 -24.02 -27.20
CA LYS A 885 -19.13 -24.66 -27.96
C LYS A 885 -20.53 -24.38 -27.39
N ALA A 886 -20.64 -23.94 -26.13
CA ALA A 886 -21.90 -23.43 -25.57
C ALA A 886 -22.25 -22.00 -26.04
N ILE A 887 -21.24 -21.17 -26.32
CA ILE A 887 -21.43 -19.81 -26.86
C ILE A 887 -21.80 -19.88 -28.34
N ASP A 888 -21.16 -20.73 -29.14
CA ASP A 888 -21.48 -20.92 -30.58
C ASP A 888 -22.93 -21.39 -30.79
N ARG A 889 -23.49 -22.15 -29.85
CA ARG A 889 -24.90 -22.56 -29.84
C ARG A 889 -25.88 -21.43 -29.53
N SER A 890 -25.42 -20.28 -29.04
CA SER A 890 -26.26 -19.13 -28.68
C SER A 890 -26.42 -18.10 -29.81
N THR A 891 -25.65 -18.22 -30.89
CA THR A 891 -25.83 -17.48 -32.14
C THR A 891 -26.79 -18.21 -33.08
N PRO A 892 -28.00 -17.69 -33.35
CA PRO A 892 -28.95 -18.33 -34.26
C PRO A 892 -28.61 -18.01 -35.72
N ASN A 893 -28.31 -19.04 -36.51
CA ASN A 893 -28.25 -18.89 -37.96
C ASN A 893 -29.65 -18.74 -38.57
N GLN A 894 -29.74 -18.01 -39.68
CA GLN A 894 -30.92 -17.25 -40.12
C GLN A 894 -32.04 -18.01 -40.87
N ILE A 895 -33.19 -17.33 -40.98
CA ILE A 895 -34.34 -17.51 -41.90
C ILE A 895 -35.39 -18.59 -41.56
N SER A 896 -36.50 -18.11 -40.99
CA SER A 896 -37.87 -18.51 -41.36
C SER A 896 -38.83 -17.38 -40.97
N GLN A 897 -39.62 -16.87 -41.93
CA GLN A 897 -40.62 -15.83 -41.70
C GLN A 897 -42.00 -16.47 -41.46
N ASN A 898 -42.65 -16.21 -40.32
CA ASN A 898 -44.01 -15.62 -40.27
C ASN A 898 -44.63 -15.51 -38.85
N SER A 899 -45.55 -14.53 -38.74
CA SER A 899 -46.69 -14.40 -37.80
C SER A 899 -46.48 -14.38 -36.26
N GLY A 900 -46.53 -13.15 -35.73
CA GLY A 900 -47.22 -12.65 -34.52
C GLY A 900 -47.71 -13.54 -33.35
N PHE A 901 -47.21 -13.18 -32.14
CA PHE A 901 -47.83 -13.24 -30.79
C PHE A 901 -48.38 -14.58 -30.20
N PRO A 902 -48.35 -14.78 -28.85
CA PRO A 902 -47.23 -14.66 -27.92
C PRO A 902 -47.12 -15.94 -27.01
N PRO A 903 -46.75 -15.97 -25.71
CA PRO A 903 -45.75 -16.94 -25.27
C PRO A 903 -46.28 -18.01 -24.30
N LYS A 904 -46.50 -19.25 -24.78
CA LYS A 904 -46.70 -20.44 -23.90
C LYS A 904 -45.66 -21.57 -24.07
N ALA A 905 -44.78 -21.51 -25.07
CA ALA A 905 -43.79 -22.56 -25.34
C ALA A 905 -42.52 -22.52 -24.45
N ARG A 906 -42.21 -21.40 -23.78
CA ARG A 906 -40.96 -21.25 -22.99
C ARG A 906 -40.85 -22.23 -21.82
N LEU A 907 -41.97 -22.62 -21.20
CA LEU A 907 -41.99 -23.50 -20.03
C LEU A 907 -41.64 -24.97 -20.36
N MET A 908 -41.99 -25.45 -21.56
CA MET A 908 -41.57 -26.80 -22.01
C MET A 908 -40.12 -26.84 -22.51
N GLN A 909 -39.66 -25.79 -23.19
CA GLN A 909 -38.27 -25.73 -23.67
C GLN A 909 -37.28 -25.63 -22.50
N GLN A 910 -37.65 -24.93 -21.42
CA GLN A 910 -36.86 -24.84 -20.19
C GLN A 910 -36.93 -26.13 -19.34
N ARG A 911 -38.05 -26.90 -19.39
CA ARG A 911 -38.10 -28.25 -18.78
C ARG A 911 -37.20 -29.27 -19.48
N ARG A 912 -37.01 -29.18 -20.80
CA ARG A 912 -36.08 -30.06 -21.54
C ARG A 912 -34.61 -29.66 -21.41
N ALA A 913 -34.30 -28.40 -21.14
CA ALA A 913 -32.92 -27.92 -20.95
C ALA A 913 -32.17 -28.62 -19.78
N ALA A 914 -32.89 -29.22 -18.82
CA ALA A 914 -32.30 -29.98 -17.72
C ALA A 914 -32.04 -31.47 -18.03
N ALA A 915 -32.47 -31.97 -19.21
CA ALA A 915 -32.48 -33.41 -19.54
C ALA A 915 -31.65 -33.78 -20.78
N SER A 916 -30.89 -32.85 -21.38
CA SER A 916 -30.10 -33.13 -22.60
C SER A 916 -28.67 -32.55 -22.67
N PRO A 917 -27.81 -32.68 -21.64
CA PRO A 917 -26.37 -32.55 -21.83
C PRO A 917 -25.75 -33.81 -22.47
N SER A 918 -26.29 -35.00 -22.17
CA SER A 918 -25.75 -36.31 -22.53
C SER A 918 -25.52 -36.53 -24.03
N PHE A 919 -26.42 -36.03 -24.88
CA PHE A 919 -26.29 -36.15 -26.34
C PHE A 919 -25.23 -35.22 -26.94
N THR A 920 -24.79 -34.18 -26.20
CA THR A 920 -23.70 -33.30 -26.64
C THR A 920 -22.34 -33.92 -26.30
N ILE A 921 -22.22 -34.61 -25.16
CA ILE A 921 -21.01 -35.32 -24.73
C ILE A 921 -20.67 -36.45 -25.72
N LYS A 922 -21.65 -37.25 -26.15
CA LYS A 922 -21.43 -38.32 -27.15
C LYS A 922 -20.92 -37.82 -28.52
N ARG A 923 -21.13 -36.54 -28.87
CA ARG A 923 -20.60 -35.94 -30.11
C ARG A 923 -19.27 -35.20 -29.91
N LEU A 924 -18.98 -34.74 -28.69
CA LEU A 924 -17.66 -34.25 -28.27
C LEU A 924 -16.65 -35.39 -28.13
N ALA A 925 -17.10 -36.57 -27.70
CA ALA A 925 -16.30 -37.79 -27.65
C ALA A 925 -15.71 -38.20 -29.02
N ALA A 926 -16.30 -37.77 -30.14
CA ALA A 926 -15.75 -38.07 -31.48
C ALA A 926 -14.46 -37.30 -31.80
N GLU A 927 -14.18 -36.17 -31.14
CA GLU A 927 -13.00 -35.32 -31.39
C GLU A 927 -11.97 -35.38 -30.25
N ALA A 928 -12.40 -35.70 -29.01
CA ALA A 928 -11.53 -35.68 -27.82
C ALA A 928 -11.90 -36.73 -26.74
N SER A 929 -12.34 -37.94 -27.12
CA SER A 929 -12.71 -39.03 -26.18
C SER A 929 -11.66 -39.36 -25.12
N TRP A 930 -10.38 -39.29 -25.45
CA TRP A 930 -9.29 -39.70 -24.56
C TRP A 930 -9.07 -38.74 -23.37
N MET A 931 -9.47 -37.46 -23.49
CA MET A 931 -9.20 -36.44 -22.47
C MET A 931 -9.89 -36.75 -21.12
N PRO A 932 -11.22 -36.97 -21.06
CA PRO A 932 -11.90 -37.35 -19.80
C PRO A 932 -11.28 -38.59 -19.12
N ALA A 933 -11.00 -39.64 -19.90
CA ALA A 933 -10.43 -40.89 -19.39
C ALA A 933 -9.03 -40.71 -18.80
N VAL A 934 -8.14 -40.00 -19.50
CA VAL A 934 -6.79 -39.68 -18.98
C VAL A 934 -6.87 -38.79 -17.74
N GLY A 935 -7.72 -37.77 -17.74
CA GLY A 935 -7.94 -36.91 -16.56
C GLY A 935 -8.43 -37.70 -15.35
N ASN A 936 -9.38 -38.63 -15.55
CA ASN A 936 -9.90 -39.51 -14.50
C ASN A 936 -8.84 -40.47 -13.97
N ALA A 937 -8.12 -41.19 -14.85
CA ALA A 937 -7.01 -42.05 -14.44
C ALA A 937 -5.96 -41.28 -13.62
N SER A 938 -5.62 -40.07 -14.06
CA SER A 938 -4.68 -39.18 -13.37
C SER A 938 -5.17 -38.75 -11.98
N THR A 939 -6.46 -38.40 -11.80
CA THR A 939 -7.01 -38.09 -10.47
C THR A 939 -6.92 -39.27 -9.50
N ILE A 940 -7.25 -40.48 -9.98
CA ILE A 940 -7.33 -41.68 -9.15
C ILE A 940 -5.92 -42.11 -8.74
N LEU A 941 -4.96 -42.12 -9.68
CA LEU A 941 -3.55 -42.38 -9.39
C LEU A 941 -2.97 -41.36 -8.40
N CYS A 942 -3.20 -40.06 -8.61
CA CYS A 942 -2.77 -39.01 -7.70
C CYS A 942 -3.34 -39.24 -6.28
N PHE A 943 -4.65 -39.47 -6.16
CA PHE A 943 -5.30 -39.70 -4.87
C PHE A 943 -4.78 -40.95 -4.15
N ILE A 944 -4.58 -42.06 -4.86
CA ILE A 944 -4.01 -43.30 -4.31
C ILE A 944 -2.58 -43.07 -3.81
N ILE A 945 -1.71 -42.42 -4.60
CA ILE A 945 -0.33 -42.14 -4.19
C ILE A 945 -0.31 -41.21 -2.96
N CYS A 946 -1.18 -40.18 -2.93
CA CYS A 946 -1.33 -39.31 -1.76
C CYS A 946 -1.81 -40.05 -0.50
N LEU A 947 -2.66 -41.08 -0.62
CA LEU A 947 -3.03 -41.93 0.52
C LEU A 947 -1.86 -42.80 1.00
N ILE A 948 -1.05 -43.36 0.08
CA ILE A 948 0.16 -44.12 0.42
C ILE A 948 1.19 -43.22 1.13
N LEU A 949 1.37 -41.99 0.65
CA LEU A 949 2.19 -40.98 1.30
C LEU A 949 1.64 -40.59 2.68
N ASN A 950 0.33 -40.41 2.83
CA ASN A 950 -0.29 -40.10 4.12
C ASN A 950 -0.05 -41.20 5.18
N MET A 951 -0.19 -42.47 4.78
CA MET A 951 0.10 -43.61 5.65
C MET A 951 1.59 -43.66 6.04
N SER A 952 2.50 -43.46 5.09
CA SER A 952 3.94 -43.66 5.27
C SER A 952 4.72 -42.45 5.81
N LEU A 953 4.15 -41.24 5.78
CA LEU A 953 4.75 -40.02 6.35
C LEU A 953 4.09 -39.56 7.66
N THR A 954 2.80 -39.81 7.87
CA THR A 954 2.05 -39.29 9.04
C THR A 954 1.41 -40.36 9.91
N GLY A 955 1.61 -41.65 9.58
CA GLY A 955 0.95 -42.76 10.28
C GLY A 955 -0.57 -42.77 10.09
N GLY A 956 -1.07 -42.25 8.96
CA GLY A 956 -2.50 -42.20 8.66
C GLY A 956 -3.25 -41.10 9.41
N SER A 957 -2.78 -39.85 9.31
CA SER A 957 -3.39 -38.70 10.00
C SER A 957 -4.81 -38.41 9.53
N ASN A 958 -5.73 -38.33 10.49
CA ASN A 958 -7.14 -37.96 10.29
C ASN A 958 -7.35 -36.54 9.75
N ARG A 959 -6.35 -35.65 9.90
CA ARG A 959 -6.45 -34.27 9.41
C ARG A 959 -6.15 -34.20 7.92
N ALA A 960 -5.27 -35.07 7.41
CA ALA A 960 -4.82 -35.05 6.02
C ALA A 960 -5.93 -35.36 5.01
N ILE A 961 -6.87 -36.27 5.33
CA ILE A 961 -7.95 -36.64 4.40
C ILE A 961 -8.83 -35.45 3.99
N PHE A 962 -9.02 -34.47 4.88
CA PHE A 962 -9.79 -33.25 4.56
C PHE A 962 -9.10 -32.37 3.52
N PHE A 963 -7.77 -32.45 3.41
CA PHE A 963 -6.99 -31.78 2.37
C PHE A 963 -6.82 -32.62 1.10
N LEU A 964 -6.81 -33.96 1.22
CA LEU A 964 -6.63 -34.88 0.08
C LEU A 964 -7.92 -35.19 -0.69
N ALA A 965 -9.05 -35.39 0.00
CA ALA A 965 -10.31 -35.74 -0.66
C ALA A 965 -10.82 -34.70 -1.69
N PRO A 966 -10.58 -33.38 -1.55
CA PRO A 966 -10.89 -32.39 -2.58
C PRO A 966 -10.23 -32.64 -3.95
N ILE A 967 -9.15 -33.43 -4.05
CA ILE A 967 -8.53 -33.84 -5.33
C ILE A 967 -9.57 -34.53 -6.24
N LEU A 968 -10.53 -35.26 -5.65
CA LEU A 968 -11.60 -35.95 -6.39
C LEU A 968 -12.60 -34.99 -7.08
N LEU A 969 -12.60 -33.69 -6.77
CA LEU A 969 -13.40 -32.67 -7.49
C LEU A 969 -12.93 -32.43 -8.94
N LEU A 970 -11.76 -32.97 -9.29
CA LEU A 970 -11.20 -32.93 -10.63
C LEU A 970 -11.75 -34.02 -11.55
N LEU A 971 -12.43 -35.05 -11.01
CA LEU A 971 -13.09 -36.11 -11.80
C LEU A 971 -14.01 -35.52 -12.88
N ASN A 972 -13.91 -36.08 -14.09
CA ASN A 972 -14.65 -35.71 -15.28
C ASN A 972 -15.82 -36.67 -15.54
N GLN A 973 -16.89 -36.14 -16.14
CA GLN A 973 -17.95 -36.98 -16.72
C GLN A 973 -17.36 -37.76 -17.88
N ASP A 974 -17.59 -39.07 -17.90
CA ASP A 974 -16.96 -39.99 -18.83
C ASP A 974 -17.92 -41.16 -19.13
N SER A 975 -17.99 -41.60 -20.38
CA SER A 975 -18.83 -42.73 -20.78
C SER A 975 -18.26 -44.07 -20.37
N ASP A 976 -16.94 -44.14 -20.11
CA ASP A 976 -16.23 -45.42 -20.09
C ASP A 976 -15.92 -45.86 -18.65
N ILE A 977 -15.53 -44.92 -17.77
CA ILE A 977 -15.15 -45.22 -16.37
C ILE A 977 -16.29 -44.89 -15.38
N LEU A 978 -17.09 -43.85 -15.62
CA LEU A 978 -18.07 -43.31 -14.66
C LEU A 978 -19.44 -43.04 -15.29
N VAL A 979 -20.02 -44.09 -15.89
CA VAL A 979 -21.29 -44.09 -16.67
C VAL A 979 -22.47 -43.34 -16.03
N GLY A 980 -22.52 -43.22 -14.69
CA GLY A 980 -23.59 -42.55 -13.94
C GLY A 980 -23.25 -41.17 -13.34
N PHE A 981 -22.04 -40.63 -13.56
CA PHE A 981 -21.54 -39.43 -12.87
C PHE A 981 -21.78 -38.16 -13.70
N GLY A 982 -22.62 -37.25 -13.18
CA GLY A 982 -22.90 -35.94 -13.77
C GLY A 982 -22.61 -34.77 -12.82
N ASP A 983 -22.74 -33.54 -13.32
CA ASP A 983 -22.42 -32.29 -12.57
C ASP A 983 -23.16 -32.15 -11.23
N ARG A 984 -24.31 -32.82 -11.07
CA ARG A 984 -25.02 -32.86 -9.79
C ARG A 984 -24.20 -33.59 -8.73
N GLN A 985 -23.72 -34.80 -9.02
CA GLN A 985 -23.00 -35.64 -8.04
C GLN A 985 -21.55 -35.20 -7.77
N ARG A 986 -21.11 -34.02 -8.26
CA ARG A 986 -19.70 -33.58 -8.18
C ARG A 986 -19.07 -33.66 -6.79
N TYR A 987 -19.83 -33.42 -5.72
CA TYR A 987 -19.34 -33.43 -4.34
C TYR A 987 -19.38 -34.82 -3.67
N PHE A 988 -20.12 -35.78 -4.23
CA PHE A 988 -20.30 -37.12 -3.66
C PHE A 988 -18.98 -37.91 -3.48
N PRO A 989 -18.04 -37.94 -4.46
CA PRO A 989 -16.78 -38.66 -4.28
C PRO A 989 -15.94 -38.14 -3.10
N VAL A 990 -16.00 -36.82 -2.83
CA VAL A 990 -15.27 -36.18 -1.72
C VAL A 990 -15.86 -36.61 -0.38
N THR A 991 -17.18 -36.54 -0.23
CA THR A 991 -17.87 -36.87 1.03
C THR A 991 -17.82 -38.38 1.32
N LEU A 992 -17.94 -39.20 0.27
CA LEU A 992 -17.71 -40.64 0.33
C LEU A 992 -16.26 -40.96 0.76
N ALA A 993 -15.25 -40.36 0.12
CA ALA A 993 -13.85 -40.63 0.45
C ALA A 993 -13.49 -40.25 1.89
N ILE A 994 -13.96 -39.11 2.40
CA ILE A 994 -13.76 -38.71 3.79
C ILE A 994 -14.42 -39.69 4.75
N SER A 995 -15.71 -40.01 4.53
CA SER A 995 -16.45 -40.92 5.42
C SER A 995 -15.90 -42.34 5.41
N VAL A 996 -15.59 -42.91 4.23
CA VAL A 996 -14.99 -44.24 4.10
C VAL A 996 -13.58 -44.29 4.72
N TYR A 997 -12.72 -43.30 4.46
CA TYR A 997 -11.37 -43.26 5.05
C TYR A 997 -11.42 -43.18 6.58
N LEU A 998 -12.26 -42.32 7.16
CA LEU A 998 -12.37 -42.18 8.61
C LEU A 998 -12.99 -43.42 9.27
N VAL A 999 -13.93 -44.10 8.62
CA VAL A 999 -14.47 -45.39 9.10
C VAL A 999 -13.41 -46.49 9.05
N LEU A 1000 -12.67 -46.62 7.94
CA LEU A 1000 -11.57 -47.59 7.82
C LEU A 1000 -10.45 -47.31 8.82
N ASN A 1001 -10.06 -46.05 9.02
CA ASN A 1001 -9.05 -45.69 10.01
C ASN A 1001 -9.56 -45.90 11.46
N ALA A 1002 -10.84 -45.68 11.74
CA ALA A 1002 -11.43 -46.01 13.03
C ALA A 1002 -11.42 -47.53 13.29
N LEU A 1003 -11.79 -48.35 12.30
CA LEU A 1003 -11.70 -49.81 12.39
C LEU A 1003 -10.26 -50.29 12.57
N TYR A 1004 -9.31 -49.71 11.82
CA TYR A 1004 -7.88 -50.03 11.94
C TYR A 1004 -7.35 -49.67 13.33
N ARG A 1005 -7.67 -48.49 13.88
CA ARG A 1005 -7.27 -48.12 15.25
C ARG A 1005 -7.92 -48.98 16.34
N ILE A 1006 -9.18 -49.37 16.18
CA ILE A 1006 -9.82 -50.34 17.10
C ILE A 1006 -9.08 -51.69 17.04
N TRP A 1007 -8.68 -52.15 15.85
CA TRP A 1007 -7.95 -53.40 15.65
C TRP A 1007 -6.52 -53.36 16.23
N GLU A 1008 -5.78 -52.28 15.96
CA GLU A 1008 -4.42 -52.04 16.42
C GLU A 1008 -4.36 -52.00 17.96
N GLU A 1009 -5.25 -51.25 18.61
CA GLU A 1009 -5.30 -51.14 20.08
C GLU A 1009 -5.70 -52.47 20.76
N VAL A 1010 -6.52 -53.30 20.10
CA VAL A 1010 -6.92 -54.62 20.61
C VAL A 1010 -5.80 -55.65 20.56
N TRP A 1011 -4.88 -55.55 19.57
CA TRP A 1011 -3.80 -56.54 19.38
C TRP A 1011 -2.42 -56.08 19.87
N HIS A 1012 -2.17 -54.77 19.92
CA HIS A 1012 -0.86 -54.19 20.24
C HIS A 1012 -0.92 -53.15 21.39
N GLY A 1013 -2.09 -52.86 21.94
CA GLY A 1013 -2.25 -51.99 23.10
C GLY A 1013 -1.51 -52.53 24.33
N ASN A 1014 -0.66 -51.69 24.93
CA ASN A 1014 0.16 -52.08 26.07
C ASN A 1014 -0.67 -52.13 27.37
N THR A 1015 -0.41 -53.10 28.25
CA THR A 1015 -1.24 -53.41 29.44
C THR A 1015 -1.02 -52.46 30.63
N GLY A 1016 -0.73 -51.19 30.36
CA GLY A 1016 -0.53 -50.16 31.39
C GLY A 1016 -1.85 -49.64 31.95
N TRP A 1017 -2.13 -49.92 33.23
CA TRP A 1017 -3.22 -49.28 33.98
C TRP A 1017 -2.89 -47.81 34.31
N GLY A 1018 -3.02 -46.93 33.30
CA GLY A 1018 -3.03 -45.48 33.46
C GLY A 1018 -4.43 -44.94 33.75
N LEU A 1019 -4.53 -43.80 34.45
CA LEU A 1019 -5.80 -43.23 34.92
C LEU A 1019 -6.65 -42.56 33.81
N GLU A 1020 -6.25 -42.67 32.54
CA GLU A 1020 -7.07 -42.29 31.39
C GLU A 1020 -7.83 -43.53 30.87
N ILE A 1021 -9.16 -43.46 30.88
CA ILE A 1021 -10.03 -44.64 30.74
C ILE A 1021 -9.93 -45.25 29.33
N GLY A 1022 -9.16 -46.35 29.19
CA GLY A 1022 -9.00 -47.01 27.89
C GLY A 1022 -8.05 -48.21 27.86
N GLY A 1023 -8.11 -49.12 28.82
CA GLY A 1023 -7.28 -50.34 28.79
C GLY A 1023 -7.68 -51.31 27.63
N PRO A 1024 -6.72 -52.06 27.06
CA PRO A 1024 -6.98 -52.99 25.96
C PRO A 1024 -7.89 -54.15 26.43
N GLY A 1025 -9.00 -54.38 25.74
CA GLY A 1025 -9.92 -55.47 26.05
C GLY A 1025 -11.23 -55.44 25.24
N TRP A 1026 -11.97 -56.54 25.28
CA TRP A 1026 -13.23 -56.70 24.55
C TRP A 1026 -14.26 -55.59 24.82
N PHE A 1027 -14.30 -55.04 26.03
CA PHE A 1027 -15.20 -53.93 26.36
C PHE A 1027 -14.84 -52.64 25.61
N PHE A 1028 -13.54 -52.32 25.46
CA PHE A 1028 -13.08 -51.18 24.66
C PHE A 1028 -13.47 -51.35 23.18
N ALA A 1029 -13.27 -52.55 22.63
CA ALA A 1029 -13.62 -52.87 21.25
C ALA A 1029 -15.13 -52.75 21.00
N VAL A 1030 -15.96 -53.38 21.84
CA VAL A 1030 -17.43 -53.34 21.71
C VAL A 1030 -17.97 -51.92 21.93
N LYS A 1031 -17.46 -51.17 22.92
CA LYS A 1031 -17.87 -49.78 23.18
C LYS A 1031 -17.59 -48.90 21.96
N ASN A 1032 -16.35 -48.88 21.47
CA ASN A 1032 -15.97 -47.99 20.37
C ASN A 1032 -16.54 -48.45 19.01
N ALA A 1033 -16.75 -49.75 18.79
CA ALA A 1033 -17.46 -50.25 17.62
C ALA A 1033 -18.96 -49.88 17.62
N ALA A 1034 -19.65 -49.98 18.76
CA ALA A 1034 -21.04 -49.54 18.88
C ALA A 1034 -21.18 -48.02 18.65
N LEU A 1035 -20.27 -47.23 19.22
CA LEU A 1035 -20.23 -45.77 19.02
C LEU A 1035 -19.87 -45.38 17.58
N LEU A 1036 -19.06 -46.17 16.87
CA LEU A 1036 -18.83 -46.02 15.43
C LEU A 1036 -20.11 -46.27 14.62
N VAL A 1037 -20.81 -47.38 14.88
CA VAL A 1037 -22.07 -47.74 14.19
C VAL A 1037 -23.14 -46.66 14.35
N LEU A 1038 -23.24 -46.04 15.54
CA LEU A 1038 -24.18 -44.95 15.80
C LEU A 1038 -23.97 -43.70 14.91
N THR A 1039 -22.76 -43.47 14.39
CA THR A 1039 -22.49 -42.33 13.49
C THR A 1039 -22.88 -42.59 12.03
N LEU A 1040 -22.84 -43.85 11.58
CA LEU A 1040 -23.00 -44.22 10.17
C LEU A 1040 -24.31 -43.73 9.51
N PRO A 1041 -25.49 -43.71 10.16
CA PRO A 1041 -26.73 -43.27 9.53
C PRO A 1041 -26.66 -41.87 8.91
N ASN A 1042 -26.03 -40.90 9.58
CA ASN A 1042 -25.90 -39.54 9.04
C ASN A 1042 -25.01 -39.48 7.80
N HIS A 1043 -23.91 -40.24 7.78
CA HIS A 1043 -23.01 -40.30 6.62
C HIS A 1043 -23.65 -40.98 5.42
N ILE A 1044 -24.40 -42.07 5.65
CA ILE A 1044 -25.14 -42.79 4.60
C ILE A 1044 -26.26 -41.91 4.03
N LEU A 1045 -27.07 -41.28 4.89
CA LEU A 1045 -28.15 -40.39 4.47
C LEU A 1045 -27.62 -39.18 3.69
N PHE A 1046 -26.52 -38.58 4.13
CA PHE A 1046 -25.90 -37.44 3.46
C PHE A 1046 -25.26 -37.81 2.11
N ASN A 1047 -24.51 -38.92 2.04
CA ASN A 1047 -23.94 -39.39 0.78
C ASN A 1047 -25.04 -39.77 -0.22
N ARG A 1048 -26.13 -40.40 0.22
CA ARG A 1048 -27.31 -40.65 -0.62
C ARG A 1048 -27.96 -39.35 -1.10
N PHE A 1049 -28.08 -38.35 -0.23
CA PHE A 1049 -28.57 -37.01 -0.61
C PHE A 1049 -27.66 -36.32 -1.64
N MET A 1050 -26.32 -36.45 -1.52
CA MET A 1050 -25.36 -35.95 -2.51
C MET A 1050 -25.39 -36.70 -3.85
N TRP A 1051 -25.89 -37.94 -3.88
CA TRP A 1051 -26.08 -38.69 -5.12
C TRP A 1051 -27.41 -38.38 -5.81
N ASP A 1052 -28.52 -38.50 -5.07
CA ASP A 1052 -29.89 -38.41 -5.61
C ASP A 1052 -30.39 -36.95 -5.72
N TYR A 1053 -29.89 -36.03 -4.88
CA TYR A 1053 -30.45 -34.67 -4.63
C TYR A 1053 -31.94 -34.65 -4.22
N VAL A 1054 -32.53 -35.81 -3.92
CA VAL A 1054 -33.91 -35.93 -3.46
C VAL A 1054 -33.99 -35.53 -1.99
N LYS A 1055 -34.93 -34.62 -1.67
CA LYS A 1055 -35.17 -34.19 -0.30
C LYS A 1055 -35.58 -35.39 0.57
N GLN A 1056 -34.81 -35.66 1.63
CA GLN A 1056 -35.21 -36.57 2.71
C GLN A 1056 -36.13 -35.86 3.72
N THR A 1057 -36.93 -36.62 4.46
CA THR A 1057 -37.90 -36.07 5.42
C THR A 1057 -37.19 -35.31 6.55
N ASP A 1058 -37.70 -34.12 6.88
CA ASP A 1058 -37.09 -33.26 7.91
C ASP A 1058 -37.08 -33.96 9.29
N SER A 1059 -38.03 -34.87 9.53
CA SER A 1059 -38.11 -35.72 10.72
C SER A 1059 -36.97 -36.74 10.83
N MET A 1060 -36.49 -37.29 9.71
CA MET A 1060 -35.41 -38.28 9.73
C MET A 1060 -34.07 -37.61 10.08
N LEU A 1061 -33.79 -36.42 9.54
CA LEU A 1061 -32.61 -35.62 9.89
C LEU A 1061 -32.62 -35.19 11.37
N LEU A 1062 -33.80 -34.86 11.91
CA LEU A 1062 -33.95 -34.42 13.29
C LEU A 1062 -33.82 -35.59 14.29
N LEU A 1063 -34.18 -36.81 13.88
CA LEU A 1063 -33.93 -38.04 14.63
C LEU A 1063 -32.45 -38.45 14.60
N THR A 1064 -31.78 -38.34 13.46
CA THR A 1064 -30.38 -38.83 13.32
C THR A 1064 -29.33 -37.86 13.82
N MET A 1065 -29.57 -36.55 13.84
CA MET A 1065 -28.62 -35.57 14.40
C MET A 1065 -28.19 -35.86 15.87
N PRO A 1066 -29.09 -36.12 16.85
CA PRO A 1066 -28.69 -36.39 18.24
C PRO A 1066 -27.97 -37.73 18.43
N LEU A 1067 -28.13 -38.71 17.53
CA LEU A 1067 -27.41 -40.01 17.59
C LEU A 1067 -25.88 -39.85 17.52
N ASN A 1068 -25.37 -38.72 17.04
CA ASN A 1068 -23.94 -38.42 17.03
C ASN A 1068 -23.41 -37.85 18.37
N LEU A 1069 -24.24 -37.32 19.27
CA LEU A 1069 -23.76 -36.76 20.54
C LEU A 1069 -23.05 -37.78 21.44
N PRO A 1070 -23.56 -39.01 21.65
CA PRO A 1070 -22.85 -40.05 22.39
C PRO A 1070 -21.45 -40.34 21.83
N SER A 1071 -21.31 -40.36 20.50
CA SER A 1071 -20.04 -40.64 19.82
C SER A 1071 -18.99 -39.51 19.98
N ILE A 1072 -19.42 -38.28 20.27
CA ILE A 1072 -18.51 -37.14 20.53
C ILE A 1072 -18.05 -37.13 21.99
N ILE A 1073 -18.92 -37.52 22.92
CA ILE A 1073 -18.71 -37.39 24.37
C ILE A 1073 -18.05 -38.64 24.99
N ILE A 1074 -18.45 -39.85 24.56
CA ILE A 1074 -18.17 -41.12 25.27
C ILE A 1074 -17.03 -41.92 24.63
N THR A 1075 -16.62 -41.61 23.40
CA THR A 1075 -15.57 -42.34 22.68
C THR A 1075 -14.18 -41.98 23.17
N ASP A 1076 -13.30 -42.97 23.22
CA ASP A 1076 -11.88 -42.77 23.57
C ASP A 1076 -11.09 -42.36 22.31
N ILE A 1077 -11.51 -42.87 21.14
CA ILE A 1077 -10.79 -42.73 19.88
C ILE A 1077 -11.17 -41.43 19.16
N PHE A 1078 -10.19 -40.56 18.94
CA PHE A 1078 -10.36 -39.26 18.28
C PHE A 1078 -10.99 -39.34 16.88
N THR A 1079 -10.76 -40.43 16.13
CA THR A 1079 -11.40 -40.68 14.82
C THR A 1079 -12.93 -40.62 14.90
N VAL A 1080 -13.51 -41.25 15.92
CA VAL A 1080 -14.96 -41.40 16.08
C VAL A 1080 -15.58 -40.08 16.56
N ARG A 1081 -14.88 -39.31 17.41
CA ARG A 1081 -15.29 -37.93 17.76
C ARG A 1081 -15.38 -37.02 16.54
N VAL A 1082 -14.37 -37.07 15.66
CA VAL A 1082 -14.37 -36.32 14.38
C VAL A 1082 -15.52 -36.78 13.47
N LEU A 1083 -15.77 -38.09 13.37
CA LEU A 1083 -16.83 -38.66 12.55
C LEU A 1083 -18.24 -38.28 13.05
N GLY A 1084 -18.44 -38.21 14.37
CA GLY A 1084 -19.67 -37.72 15.01
C GLY A 1084 -19.91 -36.23 14.74
N LEU A 1085 -18.89 -35.38 14.94
CA LEU A 1085 -18.95 -33.95 14.60
C LEU A 1085 -19.27 -33.73 13.12
N LEU A 1086 -18.60 -34.47 12.23
CA LEU A 1086 -18.82 -34.37 10.79
C LEU A 1086 -20.26 -34.74 10.40
N GLY A 1087 -20.83 -35.77 11.03
CA GLY A 1087 -22.22 -36.16 10.78
C GLY A 1087 -23.25 -35.10 11.24
N ILE A 1088 -22.95 -34.31 12.28
CA ILE A 1088 -23.78 -33.15 12.66
C ILE A 1088 -23.66 -32.04 11.61
N ILE A 1089 -22.45 -31.76 11.13
CA ILE A 1089 -22.22 -30.77 10.06
C ILE A 1089 -22.95 -31.19 8.78
N TYR A 1090 -22.94 -32.48 8.43
CA TYR A 1090 -23.64 -33.05 7.28
C TYR A 1090 -25.16 -32.89 7.39
N SER A 1091 -25.77 -33.22 8.54
CA SER A 1091 -27.22 -33.04 8.73
C SER A 1091 -27.64 -31.56 8.65
N LEU A 1092 -26.88 -30.65 9.27
CA LEU A 1092 -27.10 -29.19 9.20
C LEU A 1092 -26.95 -28.66 7.76
N THR A 1093 -25.93 -29.11 7.04
CA THR A 1093 -25.64 -28.70 5.66
C THR A 1093 -26.75 -29.17 4.72
N GLN A 1094 -27.20 -30.42 4.85
CA GLN A 1094 -28.32 -30.97 4.10
C GLN A 1094 -29.63 -30.21 4.36
N TYR A 1095 -29.90 -29.83 5.62
CA TYR A 1095 -31.05 -29.00 5.98
C TYR A 1095 -30.96 -27.60 5.34
N MET A 1096 -29.81 -26.93 5.42
CA MET A 1096 -29.59 -25.61 4.83
C MET A 1096 -29.72 -25.60 3.30
N ILE A 1097 -29.11 -26.58 2.63
CA ILE A 1097 -29.21 -26.73 1.16
C ILE A 1097 -30.68 -27.00 0.76
N SER A 1098 -31.36 -27.93 1.44
CA SER A 1098 -32.77 -28.25 1.19
C SER A 1098 -33.68 -27.04 1.38
N ARG A 1099 -33.45 -26.24 2.44
CA ARG A 1099 -34.17 -24.98 2.68
C ARG A 1099 -33.90 -23.94 1.59
N ARG A 1100 -32.66 -23.80 1.11
CA ARG A 1100 -32.31 -22.89 0.00
C ARG A 1100 -32.97 -23.32 -1.32
N ILE A 1101 -32.95 -24.62 -1.64
CA ILE A 1101 -33.63 -25.17 -2.83
C ILE A 1101 -35.14 -24.90 -2.75
N ARG A 1102 -35.76 -25.12 -1.59
CA ARG A 1102 -37.18 -24.77 -1.36
C ARG A 1102 -37.45 -23.28 -1.58
N ILE A 1103 -36.65 -22.38 -1.02
CA ILE A 1103 -36.84 -20.92 -1.19
C ILE A 1103 -36.60 -20.49 -2.64
N ALA A 1104 -35.63 -21.08 -3.35
CA ALA A 1104 -35.42 -20.82 -4.77
C ALA A 1104 -36.59 -21.33 -5.63
N GLY A 1105 -37.13 -22.52 -5.32
CA GLY A 1105 -38.31 -23.06 -5.98
C GLY A 1105 -39.57 -22.21 -5.74
N MET A 1106 -39.81 -21.79 -4.50
CA MET A 1106 -40.91 -20.87 -4.12
C MET A 1106 -40.74 -19.42 -4.62
N LYS A 1107 -39.60 -19.09 -5.27
CA LYS A 1107 -39.38 -17.83 -6.00
C LYS A 1107 -39.47 -18.01 -7.52
N TYR A 1108 -39.65 -19.23 -7.99
CA TYR A 1108 -39.72 -19.61 -9.40
C TYR A 1108 -41.13 -20.09 -9.80
N ILE A 1109 -41.83 -20.71 -8.84
CA ILE A 1109 -43.30 -20.78 -8.78
C ILE A 1109 -43.82 -19.37 -8.45
#